data_AF-A0A1J5TGR1-F1
#
_entry.id   AF-A0A1J5TGR1-F1
#
_cell.length_a   1.000
_cell.length_b   1.000
_cell.length_c   1.000
_cell.angle_alpha   90.00
_cell.angle_beta   90.00
_cell.angle_gamma   90.00
#
_symmetry.space_group_name_H-M   'P 1'
#
loop_
_entity.id
_entity.type
_entity.pdbx_description
1 polymer ?
#
loop_
_entity_poly.entity_id
_entity_poly.type
_entity_poly.pdbx_seq_one_letter_code
_entity_poly.pdbx_strand_id
1 'polypeptide(L)'
;MLRSTSVKQESWKPVKLLAKQPVKDKILALECDLEGKIAVALTANSINIFNERELLNVVDVNGGYLLKISSNLENIFVLTSEKLCCFDYWGNIKWEYTSEGLIDDFIVNPTGKNIVLRGEKFMIFLNRFGDLEWDYNLPDSTISMHYTNNGNFLISTTNSILTLNSDNTFDKILDIPNQIQTFFSDEGGITVTEQNLISFSLTGHVIWEKGLHNVSEVTYSNNSLKNYFVNDHKKLICQDRNGDELWSYSSEDELEGFAAINSGMMIGLYSNNYFHVLDENGEQAWSYYAREKVVDFSFSSFGGDIIVASDSKIHWFQNEGFLRNQVNINIDKIQSLMSKILVYESNIGDVEDNFTLVKEQSGGNFITLKNSFTMIVELRKKLEHLHRRHVNYLDSLPEFMDLLGLQGAQTDEMVPLIYPYFSLYGDIEDNSNYANLLELATHLLSKLERYDLTKIKNDSIFDQKNFIRDAKKGITSEMENIQKLIDQSEQDLKKLRIDVNNLIISWLESGNVVDELQSFFHDYADKIAMRSLKKEVILEKMESHMAFVDYNTSNDSVKLRSSGFRSRKDVELKLELLNNSDNKLENMKVRAKIEGSGLDLLSPPSGVIRIDHLKPGESSPITFTFSPLSRANTRVILVIQYLDIVGRKCTDWLGDVETTFLGCYVKPLKMSESEHENHRLNFKDNTSHTSLNVEGLQIGKITKIAKGMPGLHLCNLKEEGTRSIIYHSGESNLDGSKYLSMIFLRKLGEDESLRVALELICHSTDIDNSSELKEEMTLYLKNELLELNAKFV
;
A
#
# COMPACT_ATOMS: atom_id res chain seq x y z
N MET A 1 15.17 33.98 28.48
CA MET A 1 14.93 33.11 27.31
C MET A 1 15.30 33.89 26.05
N LEU A 2 16.54 33.81 25.59
CA LEU A 2 16.88 34.28 24.24
C LEU A 2 16.28 33.26 23.26
N ARG A 3 15.37 33.70 22.38
CA ARG A 3 14.74 32.83 21.39
C ARG A 3 15.84 32.30 20.47
N SER A 4 16.10 31.01 20.51
CA SER A 4 17.07 30.34 19.63
C SER A 4 16.64 30.35 18.17
N THR A 5 15.41 30.76 17.87
CA THR A 5 14.83 30.87 16.53
C THR A 5 14.48 32.32 16.20
N SER A 6 14.80 32.75 14.98
CA SER A 6 14.46 34.06 14.44
C SER A 6 13.83 33.92 13.06
N VAL A 7 12.54 34.24 12.94
CA VAL A 7 11.83 34.28 11.65
C VAL A 7 11.82 35.71 11.15
N LYS A 8 12.48 35.96 10.01
CA LYS A 8 12.69 37.29 9.43
C LYS A 8 11.54 37.68 8.47
N GLN A 9 10.96 36.73 7.75
CA GLN A 9 9.83 36.97 6.85
C GLN A 9 8.48 36.62 7.51
N GLU A 10 7.48 37.51 7.39
CA GLU A 10 6.19 37.30 8.05
C GLU A 10 5.35 36.16 7.45
N SER A 11 5.42 35.97 6.12
CA SER A 11 4.71 34.90 5.41
C SER A 11 5.14 33.49 5.81
N TRP A 12 6.29 33.35 6.48
CA TRP A 12 6.81 32.08 6.99
C TRP A 12 6.38 31.80 8.44
N LYS A 13 5.75 32.77 9.12
CA LYS A 13 5.22 32.54 10.46
C LYS A 13 3.92 31.72 10.40
N PRO A 14 3.72 30.77 11.32
CA PRO A 14 4.60 30.41 12.43
C PRO A 14 5.63 29.32 12.05
N VAL A 15 6.87 29.50 12.51
CA VAL A 15 7.86 28.40 12.64
C VAL A 15 7.97 28.04 14.12
N LYS A 16 7.78 26.76 14.44
CA LYS A 16 7.76 26.26 15.83
C LYS A 16 8.73 25.11 16.00
N LEU A 17 9.56 25.17 17.04
CA LEU A 17 10.33 24.02 17.52
C LEU A 17 9.41 23.14 18.35
N LEU A 18 9.18 21.92 17.90
CA LEU A 18 8.19 21.02 18.51
C LEU A 18 8.80 19.96 19.42
N ALA A 19 9.94 19.42 19.01
CA ALA A 19 10.61 18.37 19.76
C ALA A 19 12.12 18.53 19.71
N LYS A 20 12.76 18.02 20.76
CA LYS A 20 14.21 17.81 20.84
C LYS A 20 14.43 16.41 21.40
N GLN A 21 15.00 15.53 20.61
CA GLN A 21 15.29 14.17 21.05
C GLN A 21 16.79 13.96 21.21
N PRO A 22 17.25 13.39 22.34
CA PRO A 22 18.64 13.02 22.51
C PRO A 22 18.98 11.77 21.71
N VAL A 23 20.20 11.72 21.19
CA VAL A 23 20.86 10.53 20.62
C VAL A 23 22.10 10.26 21.46
N LYS A 24 22.33 8.99 21.79
CA LYS A 24 23.36 8.59 22.76
C LYS A 24 24.78 8.85 22.25
N ASP A 25 25.02 8.60 20.97
CA ASP A 25 26.31 8.73 20.30
C ASP A 25 26.30 9.90 19.30
N LYS A 26 27.49 10.26 18.79
CA LYS A 26 27.66 11.34 17.83
C LYS A 26 26.91 11.01 16.52
N ILE A 27 26.03 11.91 16.10
CA ILE A 27 25.30 11.80 14.84
C ILE A 27 26.26 12.08 13.67
N LEU A 28 26.21 11.23 12.65
CA LEU A 28 27.00 11.32 11.43
C LEU A 28 26.16 11.77 10.23
N ALA A 29 24.92 11.31 10.14
CA ALA A 29 24.00 11.65 9.06
C ALA A 29 22.54 11.60 9.56
N LEU A 30 21.67 12.33 8.89
CA LEU A 30 20.23 12.41 9.16
C LEU A 30 19.46 12.38 7.84
N GLU A 31 18.49 11.47 7.74
CA GLU A 31 17.49 11.52 6.68
C GLU A 31 16.07 11.44 7.23
N CYS A 32 15.11 11.97 6.48
CA CYS A 32 13.69 11.78 6.74
C CYS A 32 12.94 11.30 5.51
N ASP A 33 11.76 10.74 5.73
CA ASP A 33 10.85 10.40 4.65
C ASP A 33 10.25 11.66 3.99
N LEU A 34 9.59 11.48 2.84
CA LEU A 34 8.94 12.55 2.07
C LEU A 34 7.97 13.38 2.92
N GLU A 35 7.44 12.79 3.99
CA GLU A 35 6.47 13.38 4.90
C GLU A 35 7.08 14.02 6.15
N GLY A 36 8.37 13.82 6.44
CA GLY A 36 9.01 14.20 7.69
C GLY A 36 8.44 13.46 8.93
N LYS A 37 7.66 12.40 8.73
CA LYS A 37 7.06 11.57 9.77
C LYS A 37 8.09 10.63 10.37
N ILE A 38 8.86 9.98 9.50
CA ILE A 38 9.97 9.11 9.88
C ILE A 38 11.27 9.88 9.70
N ALA A 39 12.11 9.85 10.72
CA ALA A 39 13.46 10.39 10.64
C ALA A 39 14.45 9.39 11.25
N VAL A 40 15.61 9.26 10.63
CA VAL A 40 16.64 8.31 11.05
C VAL A 40 17.94 9.07 11.23
N ALA A 41 18.52 8.96 12.42
CA ALA A 41 19.87 9.43 12.67
C ALA A 41 20.84 8.25 12.69
N LEU A 42 21.87 8.33 11.86
CA LEU A 42 22.97 7.40 11.83
C LEU A 42 24.07 7.86 12.81
N THR A 43 24.56 6.92 13.60
CA THR A 43 25.77 7.05 14.41
C THR A 43 26.75 5.97 13.98
N ALA A 44 27.99 6.02 14.46
CA ALA A 44 29.00 5.01 14.10
C ALA A 44 28.60 3.56 14.46
N ASN A 45 27.72 3.38 15.46
CA ASN A 45 27.38 2.06 16.01
C ASN A 45 25.88 1.74 16.00
N SER A 46 25.02 2.68 15.61
CA SER A 46 23.56 2.49 15.66
C SER A 46 22.82 3.42 14.70
N ILE A 47 21.63 3.00 14.30
CA ILE A 47 20.61 3.88 13.75
C ILE A 47 19.52 4.14 14.80
N ASN A 48 19.11 5.39 14.93
CA ASN A 48 18.07 5.83 15.84
C ASN A 48 16.87 6.24 14.99
N ILE A 49 15.79 5.48 15.07
CA ILE A 49 14.59 5.65 14.24
C ILE A 49 13.55 6.39 15.06
N PHE A 50 13.06 7.49 14.50
CA PHE A 50 12.04 8.34 15.10
C PHE A 50 10.78 8.32 14.25
N ASN A 51 9.63 8.28 14.91
CA ASN A 51 8.33 8.36 14.27
C ASN A 51 7.48 9.40 14.99
N GLU A 52 6.90 10.34 14.24
CA GLU A 52 6.11 11.46 14.79
C GLU A 52 6.86 12.21 15.91
N ARG A 53 8.19 12.36 15.74
CA ARG A 53 9.11 13.07 16.66
C ARG A 53 9.43 12.33 17.96
N GLU A 54 8.99 11.09 18.12
CA GLU A 54 9.32 10.23 19.26
C GLU A 54 10.29 9.12 18.84
N LEU A 55 11.19 8.74 19.76
CA LEU A 55 12.12 7.63 19.51
C LEU A 55 11.32 6.33 19.45
N LEU A 56 11.33 5.70 18.27
CA LEU A 56 10.63 4.44 18.02
C LEU A 56 11.51 3.24 18.36
N ASN A 57 12.73 3.23 17.83
CA ASN A 57 13.65 2.11 17.99
C ASN A 57 15.11 2.55 17.83
N VAL A 58 16.02 1.80 18.44
CA VAL A 58 17.47 1.94 18.25
C VAL A 58 17.98 0.58 17.79
N VAL A 59 18.60 0.56 16.61
CA VAL A 59 19.12 -0.66 16.01
C VAL A 59 20.64 -0.57 15.94
N ASP A 60 21.32 -1.57 16.49
CA ASP A 60 22.77 -1.64 16.48
C ASP A 60 23.27 -1.93 15.05
N VAL A 61 24.11 -1.03 14.52
CA VAL A 61 24.72 -1.12 13.19
C VAL A 61 26.17 -0.67 13.30
N ASN A 62 27.10 -1.63 13.35
CA ASN A 62 28.52 -1.34 13.52
C ASN A 62 29.13 -0.79 12.23
N GLY A 63 29.83 0.34 12.33
CA GLY A 63 30.61 0.91 11.22
C GLY A 63 29.75 1.51 10.10
N GLY A 64 28.53 1.95 10.41
CA GLY A 64 27.68 2.65 9.45
C GLY A 64 28.22 4.05 9.14
N TYR A 65 28.30 4.40 7.87
CA TYR A 65 28.76 5.73 7.44
C TYR A 65 27.89 6.40 6.37
N LEU A 66 26.95 5.67 5.74
CA LEU A 66 26.00 6.25 4.79
C LEU A 66 24.59 5.72 5.07
N LEU A 67 23.63 6.64 5.02
CA LEU A 67 22.21 6.42 5.31
C LEU A 67 21.39 6.94 4.13
N LYS A 68 20.40 6.15 3.67
CA LYS A 68 19.37 6.61 2.73
C LYS A 68 17.99 6.07 3.09
N ILE A 69 16.96 6.90 2.98
CA ILE A 69 15.55 6.53 3.16
C ILE A 69 14.87 6.48 1.80
N SER A 70 14.14 5.39 1.54
CA SER A 70 13.24 5.30 0.39
C SER A 70 11.80 5.30 0.87
N SER A 71 11.13 6.44 0.73
CA SER A 71 9.73 6.58 1.19
C SER A 71 8.75 5.75 0.39
N ASN A 72 8.96 5.60 -0.92
CA ASN A 72 8.12 4.75 -1.77
C ASN A 72 8.18 3.27 -1.35
N LEU A 73 9.32 2.84 -0.79
CA LEU A 73 9.54 1.46 -0.36
C LEU A 73 9.35 1.26 1.15
N GLU A 74 9.18 2.34 1.91
CA GLU A 74 9.24 2.37 3.37
C GLU A 74 10.49 1.67 3.93
N ASN A 75 11.64 1.90 3.28
CA ASN A 75 12.91 1.26 3.60
C ASN A 75 13.94 2.26 4.13
N ILE A 76 14.76 1.79 5.06
CA ILE A 76 15.97 2.46 5.54
C ILE A 76 17.18 1.64 5.08
N PHE A 77 18.07 2.26 4.34
CA PHE A 77 19.30 1.65 3.87
C PHE A 77 20.49 2.21 4.64
N VAL A 78 21.35 1.32 5.12
CA VAL A 78 22.58 1.69 5.82
C VAL A 78 23.75 0.94 5.19
N LEU A 79 24.71 1.67 4.67
CA LEU A 79 25.97 1.11 4.21
C LEU A 79 26.97 1.14 5.36
N THR A 80 27.54 -0.03 5.63
CA THR A 80 28.63 -0.24 6.59
C THR A 80 29.90 -0.59 5.82
N SER A 81 31.04 -0.65 6.52
CA SER A 81 32.31 -1.07 5.91
C SER A 81 32.30 -2.49 5.33
N GLU A 82 31.32 -3.33 5.69
CA GLU A 82 31.25 -4.74 5.28
C GLU A 82 30.03 -5.06 4.40
N LYS A 83 28.90 -4.41 4.66
CA LYS A 83 27.61 -4.78 4.07
C LYS A 83 26.66 -3.60 3.90
N LEU A 84 25.73 -3.75 2.97
CA LEU A 84 24.52 -2.93 2.88
C LEU A 84 23.39 -3.62 3.65
N CYS A 85 22.81 -2.92 4.61
CA CYS A 85 21.65 -3.38 5.38
C CYS A 85 20.39 -2.64 4.94
N CYS A 86 19.28 -3.36 4.81
CA CYS A 86 17.96 -2.81 4.55
C CYS A 86 17.01 -3.12 5.71
N PHE A 87 16.43 -2.07 6.30
CA PHE A 87 15.46 -2.15 7.38
C PHE A 87 14.11 -1.60 6.92
N ASP A 88 13.04 -2.04 7.57
CA ASP A 88 11.77 -1.31 7.54
C ASP A 88 11.81 -0.08 8.46
N TYR A 89 10.78 0.75 8.41
CA TYR A 89 10.62 1.93 9.29
C TYR A 89 10.47 1.60 10.78
N TRP A 90 10.39 0.33 11.16
CA TRP A 90 10.31 -0.13 12.55
C TRP A 90 11.65 -0.65 13.06
N GLY A 91 12.67 -0.73 12.18
CA GLY A 91 14.01 -1.21 12.51
C GLY A 91 14.18 -2.72 12.38
N ASN A 92 13.23 -3.45 11.79
CA ASN A 92 13.42 -4.86 11.48
C ASN A 92 14.24 -5.00 10.21
N ILE A 93 15.24 -5.89 10.23
CA ILE A 93 16.04 -6.21 9.04
C ILE A 93 15.16 -6.92 8.02
N LYS A 94 15.08 -6.36 6.81
CA LYS A 94 14.45 -7.00 5.64
C LYS A 94 15.43 -7.93 4.94
N TRP A 95 16.67 -7.45 4.75
CA TRP A 95 17.76 -8.21 4.14
C TRP A 95 19.10 -7.49 4.35
N GLU A 96 20.19 -8.21 4.10
CA GLU A 96 21.56 -7.68 4.11
C GLU A 96 22.31 -8.23 2.90
N TYR A 97 23.21 -7.43 2.32
CA TYR A 97 24.06 -7.82 1.21
C TYR A 97 25.53 -7.55 1.54
N THR A 98 26.37 -8.57 1.41
CA THR A 98 27.82 -8.49 1.63
C THR A 98 28.53 -8.61 0.28
N SER A 99 29.36 -7.62 -0.05
CA SER A 99 30.16 -7.58 -1.28
C SER A 99 31.55 -8.19 -1.03
N GLU A 100 32.15 -8.79 -2.06
CA GLU A 100 33.55 -9.25 -2.00
C GLU A 100 34.55 -8.08 -2.03
N GLY A 101 34.17 -6.95 -2.64
CA GLY A 101 34.96 -5.73 -2.72
C GLY A 101 34.41 -4.59 -1.86
N LEU A 102 35.28 -3.62 -1.54
CA LEU A 102 34.89 -2.40 -0.82
C LEU A 102 33.88 -1.59 -1.66
N ILE A 103 32.77 -1.23 -1.02
CA ILE A 103 31.72 -0.41 -1.62
C ILE A 103 31.90 1.01 -1.10
N ASP A 104 32.05 1.97 -2.00
CA ASP A 104 32.25 3.38 -1.67
C ASP A 104 30.93 4.12 -1.47
N ASP A 105 29.92 3.80 -2.29
CA ASP A 105 28.62 4.48 -2.31
C ASP A 105 27.53 3.55 -2.87
N PHE A 106 26.28 3.91 -2.66
CA PHE A 106 25.14 3.26 -3.30
C PHE A 106 24.05 4.25 -3.68
N ILE A 107 23.25 3.89 -4.69
CA ILE A 107 22.08 4.65 -5.08
C ILE A 107 20.87 3.73 -5.27
N VAL A 108 19.71 4.23 -4.89
CA VAL A 108 18.43 3.55 -5.07
C VAL A 108 17.72 4.24 -6.24
N ASN A 109 17.20 3.45 -7.17
CA ASN A 109 16.35 3.95 -8.24
C ASN A 109 15.14 4.70 -7.64
N PRO A 110 14.68 5.84 -8.20
CA PRO A 110 13.52 6.58 -7.71
C PRO A 110 12.23 5.75 -7.58
N THR A 111 12.03 4.79 -8.48
CA THR A 111 10.91 3.82 -8.42
C THR A 111 11.09 2.77 -7.32
N GLY A 112 12.31 2.70 -6.77
CA GLY A 112 12.71 1.70 -5.80
C GLY A 112 12.92 0.32 -6.38
N LYS A 113 13.03 0.17 -7.71
CA LYS A 113 13.17 -1.12 -8.39
C LYS A 113 14.55 -1.76 -8.20
N ASN A 114 15.61 -0.97 -8.41
CA ASN A 114 17.00 -1.42 -8.37
C ASN A 114 17.82 -0.59 -7.40
N ILE A 115 18.86 -1.20 -6.85
CA ILE A 115 19.85 -0.59 -5.97
C ILE A 115 21.21 -0.88 -6.59
N VAL A 116 22.02 0.15 -6.80
CA VAL A 116 23.34 0.01 -7.40
C VAL A 116 24.39 0.34 -6.35
N LEU A 117 25.27 -0.62 -6.09
CA LEU A 117 26.46 -0.44 -5.26
C LEU A 117 27.65 -0.10 -6.15
N ARG A 118 28.47 0.85 -5.73
CA ARG A 118 29.69 1.25 -6.43
C ARG A 118 30.91 0.90 -5.60
N GLY A 119 31.82 0.14 -6.19
CA GLY A 119 33.22 0.15 -5.77
C GLY A 119 34.07 0.99 -6.72
N GLU A 120 35.38 1.03 -6.49
CA GLU A 120 36.30 1.90 -7.25
C GLU A 120 36.16 1.72 -8.78
N LYS A 121 36.13 0.47 -9.26
CA LYS A 121 36.10 0.11 -10.70
C LYS A 121 35.04 -0.93 -11.05
N PHE A 122 34.08 -1.15 -10.17
CA PHE A 122 33.02 -2.12 -10.40
C PHE A 122 31.70 -1.61 -9.83
N MET A 123 30.61 -2.14 -10.37
CA MET A 123 29.26 -1.87 -9.90
C MET A 123 28.50 -3.17 -9.74
N ILE A 124 27.64 -3.21 -8.73
CA ILE A 124 26.77 -4.35 -8.44
C ILE A 124 25.32 -3.85 -8.50
N PHE A 125 24.50 -4.49 -9.32
CA PHE A 125 23.08 -4.20 -9.46
C PHE A 125 22.29 -5.21 -8.66
N LEU A 126 21.62 -4.73 -7.62
CA LEU A 126 20.69 -5.49 -6.81
C LEU A 126 19.25 -5.13 -7.18
N ASN A 127 18.35 -6.09 -7.07
CA ASN A 127 16.93 -5.77 -7.04
C ASN A 127 16.56 -5.13 -5.68
N ARG A 128 15.35 -4.61 -5.56
CA ARG A 128 14.81 -3.99 -4.33
C ARG A 128 14.73 -4.90 -3.10
N PHE A 129 15.02 -6.19 -3.25
CA PHE A 129 14.98 -7.23 -2.22
C PHE A 129 16.37 -7.73 -1.82
N GLY A 130 17.41 -7.08 -2.33
CA GLY A 130 18.81 -7.34 -2.01
C GLY A 130 19.41 -8.52 -2.76
N ASP A 131 18.70 -9.08 -3.75
CA ASP A 131 19.26 -10.16 -4.58
C ASP A 131 20.09 -9.56 -5.73
N LEU A 132 21.23 -10.17 -6.02
CA LEU A 132 22.11 -9.80 -7.14
C LEU A 132 21.42 -10.09 -8.46
N GLU A 133 21.26 -9.06 -9.31
CA GLU A 133 20.80 -9.23 -10.69
C GLU A 133 21.99 -9.43 -11.64
N TRP A 134 22.99 -8.56 -11.56
CA TRP A 134 24.21 -8.60 -12.37
C TRP A 134 25.27 -7.62 -11.82
N ASP A 135 26.49 -7.72 -12.34
CA ASP A 135 27.63 -6.86 -12.00
C ASP A 135 28.36 -6.37 -13.27
N TYR A 136 29.12 -5.29 -13.13
CA TYR A 136 29.84 -4.67 -14.25
C TYR A 136 31.19 -4.11 -13.81
N ASN A 137 32.23 -4.34 -14.63
CA ASN A 137 33.56 -3.81 -14.39
C ASN A 137 33.87 -2.66 -15.37
N LEU A 138 34.37 -1.55 -14.83
CA LEU A 138 34.76 -0.36 -15.59
C LEU A 138 36.28 -0.28 -15.72
N PRO A 139 36.79 0.28 -16.84
CA PRO A 139 38.24 0.47 -17.02
C PRO A 139 38.78 1.58 -16.10
N ASP A 140 38.01 2.65 -15.94
CA ASP A 140 38.34 3.84 -15.18
C ASP A 140 37.65 3.83 -13.81
N SER A 141 38.23 4.56 -12.85
CA SER A 141 37.63 4.68 -11.52
C SER A 141 36.35 5.53 -11.57
N THR A 142 35.34 5.10 -10.83
CA THR A 142 34.00 5.71 -10.82
C THR A 142 33.95 6.82 -9.78
N ILE A 143 33.42 7.99 -10.16
CA ILE A 143 33.36 9.19 -9.32
C ILE A 143 31.98 9.40 -8.73
N SER A 144 30.93 9.24 -9.52
CA SER A 144 29.55 9.40 -9.06
C SER A 144 28.57 8.59 -9.92
N MET A 145 27.39 8.35 -9.34
CA MET A 145 26.29 7.64 -9.98
C MET A 145 25.00 8.43 -9.77
N HIS A 146 24.07 8.32 -10.72
CA HIS A 146 22.77 8.96 -10.61
C HIS A 146 21.70 8.21 -11.38
N TYR A 147 20.50 8.18 -10.80
CA TYR A 147 19.29 7.83 -11.54
C TYR A 147 18.50 9.10 -11.79
N THR A 148 18.18 9.37 -13.05
CA THR A 148 17.22 10.42 -13.39
C THR A 148 15.82 9.99 -12.96
N ASN A 149 14.92 10.95 -12.77
CA ASN A 149 13.51 10.71 -12.50
C ASN A 149 12.81 9.92 -13.63
N ASN A 150 13.36 9.93 -14.85
CA ASN A 150 12.89 9.13 -15.98
C ASN A 150 13.44 7.68 -15.96
N GLY A 151 14.31 7.34 -15.01
CA GLY A 151 14.85 5.99 -14.82
C GLY A 151 16.19 5.72 -15.51
N ASN A 152 16.79 6.69 -16.19
CA ASN A 152 18.10 6.51 -16.83
C ASN A 152 19.19 6.47 -15.77
N PHE A 153 20.12 5.51 -15.89
CA PHE A 153 21.26 5.39 -14.99
C PHE A 153 22.51 6.03 -15.61
N LEU A 154 23.10 6.98 -14.91
CA LEU A 154 24.25 7.76 -15.33
C LEU A 154 25.42 7.50 -14.40
N ILE A 155 26.61 7.44 -14.96
CA ILE A 155 27.86 7.34 -14.21
C ILE A 155 28.89 8.34 -14.73
N SER A 156 29.68 8.86 -13.80
CA SER A 156 30.88 9.64 -14.11
C SER A 156 32.10 8.81 -13.74
N THR A 157 33.04 8.70 -14.66
CA THR A 157 34.38 8.17 -14.40
C THR A 157 35.39 9.31 -14.36
N THR A 158 36.65 9.00 -14.04
CA THR A 158 37.75 9.98 -14.12
C THR A 158 37.88 10.69 -15.47
N ASN A 159 37.38 10.09 -16.57
CA ASN A 159 37.60 10.59 -17.93
C ASN A 159 36.33 10.79 -18.76
N SER A 160 35.17 10.28 -18.33
CA SER A 160 33.97 10.31 -19.16
C SER A 160 32.68 10.32 -18.36
N ILE A 161 31.59 10.73 -19.02
CA ILE A 161 30.21 10.56 -18.55
C ILE A 161 29.57 9.48 -19.41
N LEU A 162 28.98 8.48 -18.77
CA LEU A 162 28.36 7.33 -19.42
C LEU A 162 26.89 7.17 -18.98
N THR A 163 26.09 6.53 -19.83
CA THR A 163 24.70 6.14 -19.55
C THR A 163 24.52 4.65 -19.76
N LEU A 164 23.67 4.03 -18.95
CA LEU A 164 23.29 2.63 -19.10
C LEU A 164 22.23 2.47 -20.19
N ASN A 165 22.45 1.51 -21.08
CA ASN A 165 21.52 1.09 -22.12
C ASN A 165 20.64 -0.07 -21.68
N SER A 166 19.59 -0.33 -22.47
CA SER A 166 18.66 -1.44 -22.26
C SER A 166 19.27 -2.84 -22.40
N ASP A 167 20.45 -2.95 -23.01
CA ASP A 167 21.23 -4.20 -23.13
C ASP A 167 22.25 -4.39 -21.98
N ASN A 168 22.15 -3.57 -20.93
CA ASN A 168 23.06 -3.53 -19.78
C ASN A 168 24.52 -3.16 -20.15
N THR A 169 24.71 -2.39 -21.22
CA THR A 169 26.00 -1.81 -21.58
C THR A 169 26.04 -0.30 -21.31
N PHE A 170 27.25 0.27 -21.21
CA PHE A 170 27.41 1.71 -20.99
C PHE A 170 27.82 2.42 -22.27
N ASP A 171 26.97 3.35 -22.72
CA ASP A 171 27.28 4.27 -23.81
C ASP A 171 27.90 5.54 -23.28
N LYS A 172 28.87 6.06 -24.03
CA LYS A 172 29.53 7.30 -23.71
C LYS A 172 28.69 8.50 -24.17
N ILE A 173 28.40 9.41 -23.25
CA ILE A 173 27.75 10.70 -23.52
C ILE A 173 28.81 11.76 -23.86
N LEU A 174 29.85 11.88 -23.04
CA LEU A 174 30.82 12.97 -23.14
C LEU A 174 32.20 12.56 -22.58
N ASP A 175 33.26 13.05 -23.21
CA ASP A 175 34.63 12.94 -22.70
C ASP A 175 34.99 14.20 -21.91
N ILE A 176 35.26 14.04 -20.61
CA ILE A 176 35.77 15.10 -19.74
C ILE A 176 36.93 14.50 -18.93
N PRO A 177 38.19 14.80 -19.27
CA PRO A 177 39.34 14.25 -18.57
C PRO A 177 39.54 14.89 -17.19
N ASN A 178 40.17 14.15 -16.28
CA ASN A 178 40.58 14.61 -14.95
C ASN A 178 39.43 15.15 -14.08
N GLN A 179 38.28 14.47 -14.15
CA GLN A 179 37.16 14.74 -13.25
C GLN A 179 37.55 14.38 -11.80
N ILE A 180 37.14 15.22 -10.85
CA ILE A 180 37.34 15.00 -9.41
C ILE A 180 36.01 14.68 -8.73
N GLN A 181 34.96 15.42 -9.10
CA GLN A 181 33.59 15.25 -8.60
C GLN A 181 32.60 15.54 -9.71
N THR A 182 31.48 14.84 -9.71
CA THR A 182 30.39 15.10 -10.65
C THR A 182 29.05 15.04 -9.95
N PHE A 183 28.28 16.11 -10.10
CA PHE A 183 26.94 16.26 -9.56
C PHE A 183 25.96 16.16 -10.73
N PHE A 184 25.15 15.11 -10.74
CA PHE A 184 24.18 14.86 -11.79
C PHE A 184 22.83 15.51 -11.47
N SER A 185 22.05 15.72 -12.52
CA SER A 185 20.65 16.14 -12.48
C SER A 185 19.85 15.41 -13.56
N ASP A 186 18.53 15.57 -13.59
CA ASP A 186 17.65 14.92 -14.57
C ASP A 186 17.97 15.26 -16.04
N GLU A 187 18.60 16.42 -16.27
CA GLU A 187 18.81 17.01 -17.60
C GLU A 187 20.31 17.12 -17.98
N GLY A 188 21.20 16.62 -17.12
CA GLY A 188 22.65 16.74 -17.31
C GLY A 188 23.42 16.70 -16.00
N GLY A 189 24.38 17.60 -15.83
CA GLY A 189 25.12 17.72 -14.58
C GLY A 189 26.20 18.79 -14.63
N ILE A 190 26.89 18.94 -13.50
CA ILE A 190 28.05 19.79 -13.34
C ILE A 190 29.20 18.92 -12.82
N THR A 191 30.33 18.96 -13.51
CA THR A 191 31.56 18.28 -13.09
C THR A 191 32.63 19.29 -12.68
N VAL A 192 33.38 18.92 -11.65
CA VAL A 192 34.51 19.67 -11.10
C VAL A 192 35.79 18.98 -11.54
N THR A 193 36.65 19.71 -12.23
CA THR A 193 38.01 19.30 -12.58
C THR A 193 39.03 20.09 -11.75
N GLU A 194 40.32 19.82 -11.90
CA GLU A 194 41.37 20.59 -11.23
C GLU A 194 41.31 22.10 -11.52
N GLN A 195 40.81 22.49 -12.70
CA GLN A 195 40.88 23.87 -13.20
C GLN A 195 39.51 24.52 -13.37
N ASN A 196 38.50 23.74 -13.76
CA ASN A 196 37.22 24.27 -14.23
C ASN A 196 36.02 23.52 -13.66
N LEU A 197 34.93 24.26 -13.51
CA LEU A 197 33.57 23.77 -13.34
C LEU A 197 32.90 23.70 -14.71
N ILE A 198 32.46 22.52 -15.13
CA ILE A 198 31.92 22.27 -16.47
C ILE A 198 30.48 21.78 -16.33
N SER A 199 29.52 22.50 -16.91
CA SER A 199 28.14 22.05 -17.02
C SER A 199 27.90 21.34 -18.34
N PHE A 200 27.15 20.24 -18.31
CA PHE A 200 26.84 19.44 -19.50
C PHE A 200 25.37 19.02 -19.54
N SER A 201 24.87 18.66 -20.73
CA SER A 201 23.57 18.06 -20.97
C SER A 201 23.69 16.55 -21.22
N LEU A 202 22.59 15.81 -21.03
CA LEU A 202 22.53 14.39 -21.39
C LEU A 202 22.58 14.12 -22.90
N THR A 203 22.42 15.15 -23.73
CA THR A 203 22.62 15.08 -25.17
C THR A 203 24.09 15.12 -25.60
N GLY A 204 25.03 15.22 -24.65
CA GLY A 204 26.46 15.23 -24.94
C GLY A 204 27.03 16.60 -25.28
N HIS A 205 26.39 17.69 -24.83
CA HIS A 205 26.88 19.05 -25.05
C HIS A 205 27.35 19.68 -23.75
N VAL A 206 28.51 20.35 -23.79
CA VAL A 206 28.93 21.28 -22.75
C VAL A 206 28.11 22.56 -22.90
N ILE A 207 27.45 22.97 -21.82
CA ILE A 207 26.60 24.17 -21.79
C ILE A 207 27.47 25.39 -21.49
N TRP A 208 28.32 25.30 -20.46
CA TRP A 208 29.26 26.34 -20.08
C TRP A 208 30.43 25.76 -19.27
N GLU A 209 31.50 26.54 -19.19
CA GLU A 209 32.72 26.23 -18.44
C GLU A 209 33.22 27.48 -17.69
N LYS A 210 33.59 27.32 -16.41
CA LYS A 210 34.06 28.43 -15.55
C LYS A 210 35.28 28.04 -14.73
N GLY A 211 36.26 28.94 -14.67
CA GLY A 211 37.41 28.83 -13.77
C GLY A 211 37.04 29.22 -12.35
N LEU A 212 36.37 28.33 -11.63
CA LEU A 212 36.07 28.46 -10.20
C LEU A 212 36.86 27.40 -9.44
N HIS A 213 37.36 27.76 -8.27
CA HIS A 213 38.16 26.89 -7.43
C HIS A 213 37.36 26.52 -6.18
N ASN A 214 37.53 25.28 -5.71
CA ASN A 214 37.02 24.82 -4.42
C ASN A 214 35.48 24.83 -4.28
N VAL A 215 34.79 24.23 -5.25
CA VAL A 215 33.36 23.89 -5.15
C VAL A 215 33.25 22.51 -4.50
N SER A 216 32.59 22.44 -3.34
CA SER A 216 32.47 21.20 -2.56
C SER A 216 31.17 20.44 -2.79
N GLU A 217 30.11 21.14 -3.21
CA GLU A 217 28.76 20.58 -3.32
C GLU A 217 27.92 21.37 -4.34
N VAL A 218 27.11 20.66 -5.12
CA VAL A 218 26.16 21.22 -6.08
C VAL A 218 24.80 20.54 -5.92
N THR A 219 23.74 21.33 -5.85
CA THR A 219 22.34 20.86 -5.82
C THR A 219 21.51 21.57 -6.89
N TYR A 220 20.40 20.96 -7.29
CA TYR A 220 19.50 21.47 -8.33
C TYR A 220 18.08 21.70 -7.79
N SER A 221 17.33 22.60 -8.43
CA SER A 221 15.89 22.75 -8.21
C SER A 221 15.17 23.12 -9.50
N ASN A 222 13.84 23.13 -9.45
CA ASN A 222 12.94 23.44 -10.57
C ASN A 222 13.25 22.60 -11.80
N ASN A 223 13.37 21.28 -11.62
CA ASN A 223 13.69 20.33 -12.70
C ASN A 223 14.97 20.74 -13.45
N SER A 224 16.07 20.91 -12.70
CA SER A 224 17.39 21.30 -13.22
C SER A 224 17.49 22.68 -13.87
N LEU A 225 16.47 23.54 -13.75
CA LEU A 225 16.52 24.92 -14.28
C LEU A 225 17.34 25.86 -13.41
N LYS A 226 17.49 25.57 -12.12
CA LYS A 226 18.36 26.30 -11.20
C LYS A 226 19.39 25.36 -10.60
N ASN A 227 20.63 25.83 -10.50
CA ASN A 227 21.72 25.13 -9.82
C ASN A 227 22.25 26.02 -8.68
N TYR A 228 22.70 25.36 -7.62
CA TYR A 228 23.21 25.98 -6.41
C TYR A 228 24.53 25.34 -6.06
N PHE A 229 25.51 26.14 -5.68
CA PHE A 229 26.80 25.63 -5.23
C PHE A 229 27.45 26.58 -4.25
N VAL A 230 28.30 26.02 -3.38
CA VAL A 230 29.10 26.80 -2.43
C VAL A 230 30.49 27.00 -2.99
N ASN A 231 30.91 28.27 -3.06
CA ASN A 231 32.26 28.67 -3.41
C ASN A 231 33.03 29.09 -2.14
N ASP A 232 34.27 28.58 -2.01
CA ASP A 232 35.19 28.90 -0.90
C ASP A 232 34.58 28.72 0.50
N HIS A 233 33.68 27.75 0.67
CA HIS A 233 32.96 27.46 1.92
C HIS A 233 32.15 28.63 2.51
N LYS A 234 31.96 29.76 1.82
CA LYS A 234 31.30 30.96 2.40
C LYS A 234 30.20 31.55 1.54
N LYS A 235 30.31 31.43 0.23
CA LYS A 235 29.37 32.06 -0.70
C LYS A 235 28.52 30.98 -1.37
N LEU A 236 27.23 30.94 -1.03
CA LEU A 236 26.24 30.16 -1.76
C LEU A 236 25.81 30.96 -2.99
N ILE A 237 25.90 30.36 -4.17
CA ILE A 237 25.55 30.99 -5.44
C ILE A 237 24.39 30.21 -6.06
N CYS A 238 23.36 30.92 -6.49
CA CYS A 238 22.29 30.39 -7.32
C CYS A 238 22.46 30.89 -8.75
N GLN A 239 22.46 29.97 -9.72
CA GLN A 239 22.54 30.30 -11.14
C GLN A 239 21.42 29.60 -11.92
N ASP A 240 21.10 30.16 -13.08
CA ASP A 240 20.25 29.46 -14.05
C ASP A 240 21.03 28.34 -14.76
N ARG A 241 20.34 27.52 -15.57
CA ARG A 241 20.95 26.44 -16.36
C ARG A 241 22.06 26.93 -17.29
N ASN A 242 22.04 28.18 -17.73
CA ASN A 242 23.03 28.76 -18.64
C ASN A 242 24.26 29.30 -17.89
N GLY A 243 24.24 29.27 -16.56
CA GLY A 243 25.32 29.75 -15.71
C GLY A 243 25.20 31.22 -15.34
N ASP A 244 24.07 31.88 -15.60
CA ASP A 244 23.90 33.27 -15.17
C ASP A 244 23.55 33.32 -13.68
N GLU A 245 24.29 34.12 -12.90
CA GLU A 245 24.03 34.30 -11.47
C GLU A 245 22.69 35.00 -11.26
N LEU A 246 21.77 34.32 -10.57
CA LEU A 246 20.47 34.85 -10.19
C LEU A 246 20.56 35.62 -8.87
N TRP A 247 21.25 35.05 -7.90
CA TRP A 247 21.55 35.67 -6.61
C TRP A 247 22.71 34.95 -5.93
N SER A 248 23.28 35.60 -4.90
CA SER A 248 24.23 34.95 -4.01
C SER A 248 24.05 35.38 -2.57
N TYR A 249 24.37 34.46 -1.65
CA TYR A 249 24.33 34.65 -0.22
C TYR A 249 25.72 34.45 0.37
N SER A 250 26.17 35.40 1.19
CA SER A 250 27.46 35.31 1.89
C SER A 250 27.21 35.03 3.35
N SER A 251 27.71 33.88 3.82
CA SER A 251 27.67 33.50 5.22
C SER A 251 28.83 34.13 6.00
N GLU A 252 28.59 34.48 7.26
CA GLU A 252 29.65 34.93 8.18
C GLU A 252 30.55 33.75 8.60
N ASP A 253 29.95 32.58 8.79
CA ASP A 253 30.62 31.33 9.13
C ASP A 253 30.86 30.45 7.89
N GLU A 254 31.82 29.53 8.00
CA GLU A 254 32.01 28.47 7.01
C GLU A 254 30.77 27.57 6.94
N LEU A 255 30.26 27.43 5.72
CA LEU A 255 29.16 26.55 5.35
C LEU A 255 29.70 25.13 5.23
N GLU A 256 29.11 24.23 5.99
CA GLU A 256 29.48 22.81 6.04
C GLU A 256 28.63 21.99 5.05
N GLY A 257 27.41 22.45 4.75
CA GLY A 257 26.56 21.85 3.74
C GLY A 257 25.27 22.62 3.50
N PHE A 258 24.56 22.28 2.42
CA PHE A 258 23.29 22.89 2.08
C PHE A 258 22.39 21.94 1.27
N ALA A 259 21.11 22.27 1.18
CA ALA A 259 20.13 21.51 0.41
C ALA A 259 19.01 22.44 -0.03
N ALA A 260 18.43 22.17 -1.20
CA ALA A 260 17.28 22.89 -1.71
C ALA A 260 16.12 21.91 -1.89
N ILE A 261 14.90 22.33 -1.56
CA ILE A 261 13.72 21.57 -1.97
C ILE A 261 13.56 21.68 -3.50
N ASN A 262 12.98 20.65 -4.13
CA ASN A 262 12.89 20.63 -5.60
C ASN A 262 12.11 21.83 -6.18
N SER A 263 11.18 22.45 -5.45
CA SER A 263 10.50 23.68 -5.93
C SER A 263 11.40 24.93 -5.95
N GLY A 264 12.60 24.86 -5.36
CA GLY A 264 13.52 26.00 -5.22
C GLY A 264 13.01 27.11 -4.30
N MET A 265 11.89 26.89 -3.59
CA MET A 265 11.27 27.91 -2.73
C MET A 265 11.85 27.95 -1.31
N MET A 266 12.69 26.98 -0.96
CA MET A 266 13.35 26.89 0.34
C MET A 266 14.74 26.27 0.16
N ILE A 267 15.74 26.94 0.72
CA ILE A 267 17.12 26.46 0.74
C ILE A 267 17.58 26.46 2.19
N GLY A 268 18.02 25.31 2.67
CA GLY A 268 18.64 25.14 3.99
C GLY A 268 20.14 25.16 3.87
N LEU A 269 20.79 25.80 4.82
CA LEU A 269 22.25 25.79 4.94
C LEU A 269 22.63 25.74 6.42
N TYR A 270 23.72 25.05 6.71
CA TYR A 270 24.24 25.01 8.07
C TYR A 270 25.73 25.32 8.13
N SER A 271 26.10 25.94 9.25
CA SER A 271 27.46 26.06 9.74
C SER A 271 27.56 25.33 11.07
N ASN A 272 28.73 25.39 11.69
CA ASN A 272 28.94 24.79 13.01
C ASN A 272 27.84 25.14 14.02
N ASN A 273 27.41 26.40 14.14
CA ASN A 273 26.46 26.79 15.20
C ASN A 273 25.10 27.26 14.68
N TYR A 274 24.96 27.47 13.38
CA TYR A 274 23.76 28.06 12.80
C TYR A 274 23.15 27.16 11.74
N PHE A 275 21.83 27.15 11.73
CA PHE A 275 21.04 26.68 10.61
C PHE A 275 20.25 27.87 10.06
N HIS A 276 20.38 28.16 8.77
CA HIS A 276 19.63 29.20 8.09
C HIS A 276 18.75 28.59 7.02
N VAL A 277 17.61 29.25 6.79
CA VAL A 277 16.73 28.98 5.66
C VAL A 277 16.59 30.25 4.84
N LEU A 278 16.87 30.13 3.55
CA LEU A 278 16.67 31.16 2.54
C LEU A 278 15.41 30.86 1.72
N ASP A 279 14.80 31.92 1.20
CA ASP A 279 13.73 31.83 0.22
C ASP A 279 14.26 31.70 -1.22
N GLU A 280 13.35 31.72 -2.20
CA GLU A 280 13.65 31.61 -3.64
C GLU A 280 14.54 32.74 -4.21
N ASN A 281 14.67 33.86 -3.48
CA ASN A 281 15.46 35.04 -3.84
C ASN A 281 16.80 35.09 -3.10
N GLY A 282 17.12 34.09 -2.29
CA GLY A 282 18.32 34.06 -1.47
C GLY A 282 18.23 34.93 -0.21
N GLU A 283 17.04 35.42 0.14
CA GLU A 283 16.83 36.18 1.36
C GLU A 283 16.62 35.24 2.55
N GLN A 284 17.25 35.56 3.67
CA GLN A 284 17.10 34.74 4.88
C GLN A 284 15.70 34.87 5.45
N ALA A 285 14.90 33.81 5.33
CA ALA A 285 13.54 33.72 5.86
C ALA A 285 13.53 33.33 7.36
N TRP A 286 14.41 32.43 7.77
CA TRP A 286 14.48 31.91 9.13
C TRP A 286 15.91 31.53 9.52
N SER A 287 16.24 31.61 10.82
CA SER A 287 17.44 30.97 11.38
C SER A 287 17.21 30.35 12.75
N TYR A 288 18.04 29.36 13.04
CA TYR A 288 18.16 28.68 14.32
C TYR A 288 19.61 28.67 14.78
N TYR A 289 19.84 29.11 16.02
CA TYR A 289 21.12 28.97 16.71
C TYR A 289 21.10 27.71 17.57
N ALA A 290 21.91 26.73 17.18
CA ALA A 290 22.10 25.51 17.94
C ALA A 290 23.13 25.73 19.06
N ARG A 291 22.96 25.02 20.17
CA ARG A 291 23.94 25.04 21.28
C ARG A 291 25.08 24.04 21.09
N GLU A 292 24.92 23.12 20.15
CA GLU A 292 25.84 22.05 19.78
C GLU A 292 26.12 22.18 18.29
N LYS A 293 27.22 21.57 17.81
CA LYS A 293 27.57 21.63 16.40
C LYS A 293 26.42 21.05 15.57
N VAL A 294 25.91 21.80 14.58
CA VAL A 294 24.99 21.26 13.57
C VAL A 294 25.81 20.39 12.63
N VAL A 295 25.37 19.15 12.44
CA VAL A 295 26.09 18.15 11.65
C VAL A 295 25.35 17.81 10.37
N ASP A 296 24.03 17.91 10.36
CA ASP A 296 23.22 17.57 9.20
C ASP A 296 21.79 18.12 9.37
N PHE A 297 21.00 18.11 8.29
CA PHE A 297 19.58 18.42 8.32
C PHE A 297 18.83 17.74 7.17
N SER A 298 17.52 17.58 7.32
CA SER A 298 16.67 17.00 6.30
C SER A 298 15.34 17.74 6.19
N PHE A 299 14.77 17.70 4.99
CA PHE A 299 13.49 18.33 4.66
C PHE A 299 12.45 17.27 4.30
N SER A 300 11.24 17.45 4.83
CA SER A 300 10.07 16.88 4.16
C SER A 300 9.98 17.42 2.73
N SER A 301 9.45 16.63 1.80
CA SER A 301 9.34 16.99 0.37
C SER A 301 8.59 18.31 0.12
N PHE A 302 7.71 18.69 1.05
CA PHE A 302 6.92 19.91 1.03
C PHE A 302 7.44 21.01 1.96
N GLY A 303 8.58 20.81 2.61
CA GLY A 303 9.25 21.79 3.48
C GLY A 303 8.47 22.20 4.73
N GLY A 304 7.42 21.45 5.09
CA GLY A 304 6.55 21.73 6.23
C GLY A 304 7.15 21.27 7.56
N ASP A 305 7.83 20.14 7.57
CA ASP A 305 8.70 19.71 8.67
C ASP A 305 10.18 19.83 8.24
N ILE A 306 10.99 20.39 9.13
CA ILE A 306 12.44 20.60 8.96
C ILE A 306 13.13 19.99 10.18
N ILE A 307 14.06 19.07 9.93
CA ILE A 307 14.69 18.26 10.96
C ILE A 307 16.17 18.57 10.96
N VAL A 308 16.69 19.04 12.10
CA VAL A 308 18.09 19.46 12.22
C VAL A 308 18.81 18.56 13.22
N ALA A 309 19.88 17.92 12.77
CA ALA A 309 20.78 17.15 13.61
C ALA A 309 21.92 18.02 14.12
N SER A 310 22.13 17.97 15.43
CA SER A 310 23.35 18.42 16.10
C SER A 310 24.08 17.21 16.67
N ASP A 311 25.33 17.37 17.08
CA ASP A 311 26.20 16.29 17.56
C ASP A 311 25.49 15.19 18.38
N SER A 312 24.62 15.55 19.34
CA SER A 312 23.92 14.58 20.18
C SER A 312 22.39 14.70 20.20
N LYS A 313 21.79 15.53 19.33
CA LYS A 313 20.34 15.82 19.37
C LYS A 313 19.75 16.08 18.01
N ILE A 314 18.50 15.65 17.85
CA ILE A 314 17.66 15.98 16.69
C ILE A 314 16.59 16.99 17.11
N HIS A 315 16.37 17.99 16.28
CA HIS A 315 15.43 19.09 16.49
C HIS A 315 14.38 19.11 15.38
N TRP A 316 13.10 19.05 15.75
CA TRP A 316 12.00 19.14 14.78
C TRP A 316 11.38 20.53 14.78
N PHE A 317 11.40 21.16 13.62
CA PHE A 317 10.73 22.42 13.36
C PHE A 317 9.54 22.19 12.43
N GLN A 318 8.41 22.78 12.79
CA GLN A 318 7.24 22.86 11.92
C GLN A 318 7.16 24.26 11.33
N ASN A 319 7.16 24.34 10.00
CA ASN A 319 7.08 25.55 9.20
C ASN A 319 5.70 25.65 8.53
N GLU A 320 4.69 25.95 9.34
CA GLU A 320 3.29 26.01 8.90
C GLU A 320 3.05 27.16 7.90
N GLY A 321 3.71 28.30 8.10
CA GLY A 321 3.58 29.46 7.21
C GLY A 321 4.03 29.14 5.78
N PHE A 322 5.21 28.51 5.65
CA PHE A 322 5.71 28.04 4.36
C PHE A 322 4.77 27.01 3.71
N LEU A 323 4.33 26.00 4.46
CA LEU A 323 3.44 24.97 3.92
C LEU A 323 2.13 25.54 3.37
N ARG A 324 1.53 26.52 4.08
CA ARG A 324 0.32 27.21 3.58
C ARG A 324 0.57 27.93 2.26
N ASN A 325 1.71 28.61 2.12
CA ASN A 325 2.08 29.28 0.86
C ASN A 325 2.26 28.25 -0.27
N GLN A 326 2.93 27.14 0.00
CA GLN A 326 3.10 26.06 -0.98
C GLN A 326 1.78 25.47 -1.44
N VAL A 327 0.86 25.18 -0.52
CA VAL A 327 -0.47 24.64 -0.83
C VAL A 327 -1.22 25.60 -1.76
N ASN A 328 -1.27 26.89 -1.44
CA ASN A 328 -1.95 27.89 -2.26
C ASN A 328 -1.36 27.98 -3.69
N ILE A 329 -0.03 28.06 -3.80
CA ILE A 329 0.65 28.14 -5.11
C ILE A 329 0.36 26.91 -5.96
N ASN A 330 0.37 25.71 -5.36
CA ASN A 330 0.09 24.49 -6.11
C ASN A 330 -1.39 24.35 -6.48
N ILE A 331 -2.33 24.84 -5.65
CA ILE A 331 -3.75 24.90 -6.01
C ILE A 331 -3.95 25.77 -7.27
N ASP A 332 -3.31 26.93 -7.35
CA ASP A 332 -3.39 27.81 -8.52
C ASP A 332 -2.80 27.15 -9.78
N LYS A 333 -1.65 26.47 -9.63
CA LYS A 333 -1.03 25.70 -10.72
C LYS A 333 -1.93 24.56 -11.21
N ILE A 334 -2.51 23.79 -10.30
CA ILE A 334 -3.45 22.71 -10.62
C ILE A 334 -4.68 23.29 -11.34
N GLN A 335 -5.27 24.37 -10.85
CA GLN A 335 -6.40 25.02 -11.49
C GLN A 335 -6.09 25.46 -12.92
N SER A 336 -4.90 26.03 -13.15
CA SER A 336 -4.45 26.39 -14.50
C SER A 336 -4.23 25.16 -15.39
N LEU A 337 -3.60 24.11 -14.89
CA LEU A 337 -3.39 22.86 -15.65
C LEU A 337 -4.72 22.19 -15.99
N MET A 338 -5.64 22.07 -15.03
CA MET A 338 -6.99 21.53 -15.25
C MET A 338 -7.72 22.33 -16.34
N SER A 339 -7.69 23.66 -16.28
CA SER A 339 -8.35 24.48 -17.31
C SER A 339 -7.76 24.29 -18.72
N LYS A 340 -6.47 23.94 -18.82
CA LYS A 340 -5.83 23.63 -20.12
C LYS A 340 -6.20 22.23 -20.59
N ILE A 341 -6.25 21.25 -19.69
CA ILE A 341 -6.53 19.85 -20.01
C ILE A 341 -7.99 19.64 -20.41
N LEU A 342 -8.94 20.27 -19.70
CA LEU A 342 -10.37 20.18 -19.99
C LEU A 342 -10.76 20.69 -21.39
N VAL A 343 -9.87 21.39 -22.10
CA VAL A 343 -10.07 21.81 -23.49
C VAL A 343 -10.03 20.63 -24.47
N TYR A 344 -9.23 19.60 -24.18
CA TYR A 344 -9.01 18.46 -25.08
C TYR A 344 -9.29 17.09 -24.45
N GLU A 345 -9.46 17.02 -23.14
CA GLU A 345 -9.86 15.82 -22.41
C GLU A 345 -11.01 16.16 -21.48
N SER A 346 -12.21 15.66 -21.81
CA SER A 346 -13.42 15.91 -21.02
C SER A 346 -13.55 14.96 -19.84
N ASN A 347 -12.88 13.81 -19.86
CA ASN A 347 -12.92 12.83 -18.80
C ASN A 347 -11.57 12.73 -18.09
N ILE A 348 -11.39 13.53 -17.04
CA ILE A 348 -10.21 13.47 -16.16
C ILE A 348 -10.37 12.51 -14.97
N GLY A 349 -11.46 11.71 -14.94
CA GLY A 349 -11.82 10.82 -13.84
C GLY A 349 -12.03 11.59 -12.52
N ASP A 350 -11.61 11.01 -11.40
CA ASP A 350 -11.83 11.55 -10.04
C ASP A 350 -11.00 12.82 -9.70
N VAL A 351 -10.38 13.46 -10.69
CA VAL A 351 -9.50 14.62 -10.47
C VAL A 351 -10.27 15.82 -9.91
N GLU A 352 -11.49 16.06 -10.39
CA GLU A 352 -12.33 17.17 -9.93
C GLU A 352 -12.78 17.00 -8.47
N ASP A 353 -13.20 15.79 -8.11
CA ASP A 353 -13.63 15.45 -6.75
C ASP A 353 -12.45 15.56 -5.77
N ASN A 354 -11.30 14.99 -6.14
CA ASN A 354 -10.08 15.09 -5.34
C ASN A 354 -9.58 16.54 -5.21
N PHE A 355 -9.68 17.35 -6.27
CA PHE A 355 -9.32 18.77 -6.21
C PHE A 355 -10.26 19.57 -5.31
N THR A 356 -11.54 19.23 -5.30
CA THR A 356 -12.52 19.82 -4.37
C THR A 356 -12.17 19.48 -2.93
N LEU A 357 -11.85 18.21 -2.64
CA LEU A 357 -11.42 17.77 -1.30
C LEU A 357 -10.14 18.51 -0.85
N VAL A 358 -9.18 18.69 -1.74
CA VAL A 358 -7.95 19.47 -1.46
C VAL A 358 -8.29 20.91 -1.09
N LYS A 359 -9.20 21.58 -1.81
CA LYS A 359 -9.63 22.94 -1.49
C LYS A 359 -10.25 23.03 -0.09
N GLU A 360 -11.09 22.06 0.27
CA GLU A 360 -11.70 22.00 1.61
C GLU A 360 -10.66 21.80 2.71
N GLN A 361 -9.69 20.91 2.51
CA GLN A 361 -8.67 20.59 3.51
C GLN A 361 -7.56 21.66 3.63
N SER A 362 -7.32 22.46 2.57
CA SER A 362 -6.31 23.52 2.52
C SER A 362 -6.48 24.64 3.56
N GLY A 363 -7.70 24.82 4.09
CA GLY A 363 -8.00 25.80 5.14
C GLY A 363 -7.74 25.30 6.58
N GLY A 364 -7.44 24.01 6.76
CA GLY A 364 -7.42 23.38 8.08
C GLY A 364 -6.14 23.57 8.89
N ASN A 365 -5.91 22.64 9.83
CA ASN A 365 -4.72 22.60 10.69
C ASN A 365 -3.50 22.03 9.94
N PHE A 366 -2.34 21.94 10.61
CA PHE A 366 -1.12 21.44 9.95
C PHE A 366 -1.24 20.02 9.39
N ILE A 367 -1.96 19.14 10.09
CA ILE A 367 -2.15 17.74 9.65
C ILE A 367 -3.00 17.71 8.38
N THR A 368 -4.11 18.46 8.34
CA THR A 368 -4.94 18.53 7.13
C THR A 368 -4.21 19.18 5.97
N LEU A 369 -3.37 20.20 6.22
CA LEU A 369 -2.50 20.80 5.20
C LEU A 369 -1.50 19.80 4.62
N LYS A 370 -0.87 18.99 5.48
CA LYS A 370 0.05 17.93 5.05
C LYS A 370 -0.67 16.91 4.17
N ASN A 371 -1.84 16.42 4.61
CA ASN A 371 -2.66 15.49 3.82
C ASN A 371 -3.09 16.10 2.48
N SER A 372 -3.49 17.39 2.48
CA SER A 372 -3.82 18.13 1.26
C SER A 372 -2.63 18.17 0.30
N PHE A 373 -1.41 18.35 0.81
CA PHE A 373 -0.22 18.43 -0.02
C PHE A 373 0.09 17.10 -0.70
N THR A 374 -0.05 15.97 0.02
CA THR A 374 0.12 14.64 -0.59
C THR A 374 -0.83 14.45 -1.78
N MET A 375 -2.11 14.79 -1.60
CA MET A 375 -3.10 14.77 -2.68
C MET A 375 -2.76 15.75 -3.82
N ILE A 376 -2.28 16.95 -3.50
CA ILE A 376 -1.82 17.94 -4.49
C ILE A 376 -0.71 17.38 -5.37
N VAL A 377 0.27 16.68 -4.79
CA VAL A 377 1.39 16.10 -5.54
C VAL A 377 0.89 15.03 -6.51
N GLU A 378 -0.01 14.16 -6.07
CA GLU A 378 -0.62 13.12 -6.92
C GLU A 378 -1.43 13.72 -8.07
N LEU A 379 -2.31 14.68 -7.77
CA LEU A 379 -3.11 15.40 -8.76
C LEU A 379 -2.24 16.11 -9.78
N ARG A 380 -1.21 16.82 -9.31
CA ARG A 380 -0.30 17.55 -10.17
C ARG A 380 0.48 16.61 -11.10
N LYS A 381 1.02 15.49 -10.59
CA LYS A 381 1.70 14.49 -11.41
C LYS A 381 0.77 13.93 -12.50
N LYS A 382 -0.47 13.59 -12.16
CA LYS A 382 -1.46 13.10 -13.13
C LYS A 382 -1.76 14.13 -14.21
N LEU A 383 -2.00 15.39 -13.82
CA LEU A 383 -2.28 16.47 -14.76
C LEU A 383 -1.07 16.82 -15.64
N GLU A 384 0.14 16.89 -15.07
CA GLU A 384 1.37 17.12 -15.84
C GLU A 384 1.62 15.98 -16.85
N HIS A 385 1.32 14.73 -16.49
CA HIS A 385 1.40 13.60 -17.41
C HIS A 385 0.42 13.74 -18.59
N LEU A 386 -0.85 14.04 -18.33
CA LEU A 386 -1.86 14.28 -19.36
C LEU A 386 -1.48 15.47 -20.25
N HIS A 387 -0.99 16.55 -19.65
CA HIS A 387 -0.56 17.72 -20.38
C HIS A 387 0.63 17.42 -21.29
N ARG A 388 1.64 16.68 -20.81
CA ARG A 388 2.80 16.27 -21.60
C ARG A 388 2.38 15.38 -22.78
N ARG A 389 1.44 14.46 -22.56
CA ARG A 389 0.87 13.61 -23.62
C ARG A 389 0.25 14.46 -24.74
N HIS A 390 -0.50 15.51 -24.37
CA HIS A 390 -1.06 16.45 -25.33
C HIS A 390 -0.01 17.30 -26.04
N VAL A 391 0.96 17.86 -25.31
CA VAL A 391 2.03 18.68 -25.90
C VAL A 391 2.82 17.89 -26.95
N ASN A 392 3.09 16.62 -26.68
CA ASN A 392 3.84 15.75 -27.59
C ASN A 392 2.96 15.10 -28.67
N TYR A 393 1.66 15.40 -28.71
CA TYR A 393 0.71 14.72 -29.59
C TYR A 393 1.08 14.88 -31.07
N LEU A 394 1.35 16.10 -31.52
CA LEU A 394 1.65 16.34 -32.94
C LEU A 394 2.95 15.67 -33.39
N ASP A 395 3.94 15.59 -32.50
CA ASP A 395 5.21 14.90 -32.77
C ASP A 395 5.05 13.37 -32.78
N SER A 396 4.13 12.84 -31.95
CA SER A 396 3.86 11.41 -31.81
C SER A 396 2.80 10.89 -32.81
N LEU A 397 1.99 11.78 -33.38
CA LEU A 397 0.91 11.44 -34.30
C LEU A 397 1.39 10.67 -35.54
N PRO A 398 2.51 11.04 -36.21
CA PRO A 398 3.01 10.27 -37.35
C PRO A 398 3.29 8.79 -37.01
N GLU A 399 3.89 8.53 -35.85
CA GLU A 399 4.15 7.17 -35.38
C GLU A 399 2.85 6.44 -35.07
N PHE A 400 1.90 7.10 -34.39
CA PHE A 400 0.58 6.53 -34.14
C PHE A 400 -0.17 6.19 -35.44
N MET A 401 -0.11 7.07 -36.44
CA MET A 401 -0.72 6.81 -37.76
C MET A 401 -0.04 5.66 -38.51
N ASP A 402 1.27 5.51 -38.36
CA ASP A 402 2.02 4.36 -38.90
C ASP A 402 1.60 3.05 -38.21
N LEU A 403 1.43 3.05 -36.89
CA LEU A 403 0.90 1.92 -36.13
C LEU A 403 -0.52 1.50 -36.56
N LEU A 404 -1.30 2.44 -37.08
CA LEU A 404 -2.63 2.19 -37.67
C LEU A 404 -2.55 1.78 -39.14
N GLY A 405 -1.38 1.79 -39.78
CA GLY A 405 -1.21 1.54 -41.22
C GLY A 405 -1.74 2.65 -42.13
N LEU A 406 -1.85 3.87 -41.62
CA LEU A 406 -2.47 5.04 -42.26
C LEU A 406 -1.47 6.20 -42.43
N GLN A 407 -0.23 5.88 -42.79
CA GLN A 407 0.85 6.86 -42.87
C GLN A 407 0.50 8.02 -43.83
N GLY A 408 0.40 9.23 -43.28
CA GLY A 408 0.09 10.44 -44.04
C GLY A 408 -1.36 10.57 -44.51
N ALA A 409 -2.27 9.72 -44.02
CA ALA A 409 -3.68 9.74 -44.41
C ALA A 409 -4.53 10.74 -43.60
N GLN A 410 -3.96 11.41 -42.60
CA GLN A 410 -4.67 12.40 -41.77
C GLN A 410 -4.82 13.75 -42.47
N THR A 411 -5.99 14.38 -42.30
CA THR A 411 -6.26 15.77 -42.69
C THR A 411 -6.22 16.68 -41.45
N ASP A 412 -6.02 17.98 -41.65
CA ASP A 412 -6.01 18.97 -40.56
C ASP A 412 -7.30 18.95 -39.71
N GLU A 413 -8.44 18.61 -40.32
CA GLU A 413 -9.75 18.47 -39.65
C GLU A 413 -9.83 17.22 -38.75
N MET A 414 -9.09 16.15 -39.09
CA MET A 414 -9.07 14.91 -38.31
C MET A 414 -8.13 14.96 -37.10
N VAL A 415 -7.06 15.76 -37.17
CA VAL A 415 -6.04 15.84 -36.12
C VAL A 415 -6.64 16.01 -34.71
N PRO A 416 -7.55 16.95 -34.42
CA PRO A 416 -8.14 17.06 -33.09
C PRO A 416 -9.05 15.88 -32.72
N LEU A 417 -9.71 15.26 -33.69
CA LEU A 417 -10.69 14.18 -33.49
C LEU A 417 -10.04 12.80 -33.26
N ILE A 418 -8.78 12.64 -33.67
CA ILE A 418 -7.96 11.45 -33.39
C ILE A 418 -7.44 11.46 -31.95
N TYR A 419 -7.27 12.64 -31.34
CA TYR A 419 -6.63 12.79 -30.03
C TYR A 419 -7.24 11.91 -28.92
N PRO A 420 -8.57 11.82 -28.73
CA PRO A 420 -9.15 10.96 -27.69
C PRO A 420 -8.74 9.49 -27.84
N TYR A 421 -8.69 8.98 -29.07
CA TYR A 421 -8.27 7.60 -29.37
C TYR A 421 -6.78 7.39 -29.14
N PHE A 422 -5.96 8.39 -29.44
CA PHE A 422 -4.53 8.39 -29.10
C PHE A 422 -4.32 8.38 -27.57
N SER A 423 -5.07 9.20 -26.83
CA SER A 423 -5.00 9.25 -25.37
C SER A 423 -5.39 7.90 -24.75
N LEU A 424 -6.52 7.32 -25.22
CA LEU A 424 -6.98 6.00 -24.80
C LEU A 424 -5.97 4.90 -25.13
N TYR A 425 -5.33 4.95 -26.30
CA TYR A 425 -4.27 4.01 -26.66
C TYR A 425 -3.13 4.05 -25.63
N GLY A 426 -2.68 5.25 -25.25
CA GLY A 426 -1.65 5.42 -24.22
C GLY A 426 -2.05 4.89 -22.85
N ASP A 427 -3.31 5.04 -22.45
CA ASP A 427 -3.81 4.51 -21.17
C ASP A 427 -3.89 2.97 -21.14
N ILE A 428 -4.20 2.34 -22.26
CA ILE A 428 -4.19 0.87 -22.36
C ILE A 428 -2.75 0.36 -22.43
N GLU A 429 -1.86 1.05 -23.14
CA GLU A 429 -0.45 0.68 -23.29
C GLU A 429 0.32 0.74 -21.97
N ASP A 430 -0.05 1.64 -21.07
CA ASP A 430 0.57 1.76 -19.74
C ASP A 430 0.25 0.55 -18.84
N ASN A 431 1.07 -0.49 -18.97
CA ASN A 431 1.03 -1.69 -18.13
C ASN A 431 1.93 -1.58 -16.88
N SER A 432 2.49 -0.41 -16.56
CA SER A 432 3.44 -0.23 -15.44
C SER A 432 2.88 -0.75 -14.11
N ASN A 433 1.59 -0.51 -13.88
CA ASN A 433 0.84 -0.98 -12.72
C ASN A 433 0.81 -2.51 -12.58
N TYR A 434 0.68 -3.25 -13.67
CA TYR A 434 0.66 -4.71 -13.66
C TYR A 434 2.07 -5.28 -13.53
N ALA A 435 3.06 -4.66 -14.18
CA ALA A 435 4.47 -5.03 -14.03
C ALA A 435 4.94 -4.88 -12.57
N ASN A 436 4.63 -3.75 -11.92
CA ASN A 436 4.94 -3.52 -10.50
C ASN A 436 4.29 -4.58 -9.59
N LEU A 437 3.06 -5.00 -9.93
CA LEU A 437 2.34 -6.03 -9.19
C LEU A 437 2.97 -7.42 -9.35
N LEU A 438 3.48 -7.73 -10.55
CA LEU A 438 4.19 -8.98 -10.84
C LEU A 438 5.56 -9.04 -10.13
N GLU A 439 6.28 -7.92 -10.08
CA GLU A 439 7.52 -7.78 -9.31
C GLU A 439 7.28 -8.01 -7.81
N LEU A 440 6.21 -7.42 -7.26
CA LEU A 440 5.79 -7.67 -5.88
C LEU A 440 5.48 -9.16 -5.65
N ALA A 441 4.73 -9.81 -6.55
CA ALA A 441 4.42 -11.23 -6.42
C ALA A 441 5.69 -12.10 -6.41
N THR A 442 6.64 -11.81 -7.29
CA THR A 442 7.93 -12.50 -7.40
C THR A 442 8.75 -12.37 -6.12
N HIS A 443 8.74 -11.19 -5.50
CA HIS A 443 9.35 -10.99 -4.20
C HIS A 443 8.76 -11.84 -3.11
N LEU A 444 7.42 -11.83 -3.00
CA LEU A 444 6.75 -12.54 -1.93
C LEU A 444 7.05 -14.04 -2.03
N LEU A 445 7.17 -14.57 -3.25
CA LEU A 445 7.67 -15.94 -3.47
C LEU A 445 9.12 -16.12 -2.99
N SER A 446 10.05 -15.25 -3.37
CA SER A 446 11.44 -15.29 -2.88
C SER A 446 11.51 -15.25 -1.35
N LYS A 447 10.73 -14.37 -0.69
CA LYS A 447 10.60 -14.31 0.78
C LYS A 447 10.10 -15.64 1.34
N LEU A 448 9.09 -16.24 0.72
CA LEU A 448 8.54 -17.54 1.13
C LEU A 448 9.53 -18.70 0.91
N GLU A 449 10.42 -18.60 -0.07
CA GLU A 449 11.48 -19.57 -0.36
C GLU A 449 12.61 -19.55 0.67
N ARG A 450 12.92 -18.39 1.24
CA ARG A 450 13.92 -18.25 2.32
C ARG A 450 13.53 -18.97 3.62
N TYR A 451 12.25 -19.32 3.83
CA TYR A 451 11.82 -20.08 5.00
C TYR A 451 12.30 -21.54 4.94
N ASP A 452 13.16 -21.90 5.89
CA ASP A 452 13.57 -23.29 6.11
C ASP A 452 12.48 -24.07 6.86
N LEU A 453 11.60 -24.72 6.09
CA LEU A 453 10.50 -25.54 6.61
C LEU A 453 10.96 -26.69 7.52
N THR A 454 12.24 -27.08 7.49
CA THR A 454 12.77 -28.15 8.36
C THR A 454 13.03 -27.67 9.79
N LYS A 455 13.31 -26.37 9.96
CA LYS A 455 13.61 -25.75 11.27
C LYS A 455 12.39 -25.24 12.01
N ILE A 456 11.25 -25.12 11.33
CA ILE A 456 9.99 -24.71 11.96
C ILE A 456 9.48 -25.88 12.82
N LYS A 457 9.48 -25.68 14.14
CA LYS A 457 8.87 -26.61 15.10
C LYS A 457 7.35 -26.46 15.02
N ASN A 458 6.65 -27.59 14.93
CA ASN A 458 5.19 -27.63 14.99
C ASN A 458 4.72 -27.51 16.45
N ASP A 459 5.16 -26.46 17.16
CA ASP A 459 4.93 -26.28 18.60
C ASP A 459 3.66 -25.46 18.91
N SER A 460 2.87 -25.09 17.89
CA SER A 460 1.55 -24.46 18.08
C SER A 460 0.45 -25.31 17.44
N ILE A 461 -0.81 -24.99 17.79
CA ILE A 461 -2.06 -25.62 17.29
C ILE A 461 -2.16 -25.62 15.74
N PHE A 462 -1.25 -24.94 15.03
CA PHE A 462 -1.29 -24.68 13.60
C PHE A 462 0.01 -25.07 12.89
N ASP A 463 -0.13 -25.61 11.68
CA ASP A 463 0.98 -25.99 10.83
C ASP A 463 1.39 -24.77 9.98
N GLN A 464 2.22 -23.87 10.54
CA GLN A 464 2.76 -22.69 9.82
C GLN A 464 3.37 -23.07 8.45
N LYS A 465 3.85 -24.32 8.32
CA LYS A 465 4.31 -24.92 7.06
C LYS A 465 3.22 -24.97 6.00
N ASN A 466 1.97 -25.27 6.37
CA ASN A 466 0.84 -25.31 5.46
C ASN A 466 0.47 -23.91 4.98
N PHE A 467 0.50 -22.90 5.85
CA PHE A 467 0.30 -21.50 5.42
C PHE A 467 1.38 -21.04 4.45
N ILE A 468 2.65 -21.37 4.70
CA ILE A 468 3.74 -21.02 3.77
C ILE A 468 3.57 -21.72 2.42
N ARG A 469 3.25 -23.02 2.41
CA ARG A 469 3.01 -23.78 1.16
C ARG A 469 1.83 -23.25 0.38
N ASP A 470 0.74 -22.95 1.07
CA ASP A 470 -0.47 -22.38 0.48
C ASP A 470 -0.22 -20.98 -0.07
N ALA A 471 0.49 -20.12 0.67
CA ALA A 471 0.87 -18.79 0.21
C ALA A 471 1.72 -18.85 -1.05
N LYS A 472 2.68 -19.80 -1.14
CA LYS A 472 3.46 -20.03 -2.38
C LYS A 472 2.54 -20.35 -3.55
N LYS A 473 1.66 -21.35 -3.39
CA LYS A 473 0.72 -21.76 -4.45
C LYS A 473 -0.23 -20.62 -4.85
N GLY A 474 -0.78 -19.91 -3.87
CA GLY A 474 -1.70 -18.81 -4.05
C GLY A 474 -1.07 -17.65 -4.81
N ILE A 475 0.13 -17.20 -4.38
CA ILE A 475 0.85 -16.12 -5.06
C ILE A 475 1.24 -16.52 -6.48
N THR A 476 1.70 -17.76 -6.72
CA THR A 476 1.96 -18.25 -8.10
C THR A 476 0.70 -18.21 -8.96
N SER A 477 -0.46 -18.62 -8.42
CA SER A 477 -1.73 -18.52 -9.14
C SER A 477 -2.13 -17.07 -9.44
N GLU A 478 -1.85 -16.15 -8.54
CA GLU A 478 -2.13 -14.73 -8.75
C GLU A 478 -1.18 -14.11 -9.78
N MET A 479 0.08 -14.56 -9.88
CA MET A 479 0.98 -14.17 -10.99
C MET A 479 0.41 -14.53 -12.36
N GLU A 480 -0.19 -15.72 -12.51
CA GLU A 480 -0.86 -16.10 -13.75
C GLU A 480 -2.05 -15.18 -14.05
N ASN A 481 -2.78 -14.73 -13.03
CA ASN A 481 -3.88 -13.77 -13.20
C ASN A 481 -3.38 -12.39 -13.61
N ILE A 482 -2.25 -11.93 -13.07
CA ILE A 482 -1.61 -10.67 -13.49
C ILE A 482 -1.19 -10.76 -14.96
N GLN A 483 -0.57 -11.87 -15.36
CA GLN A 483 -0.19 -12.09 -16.76
C GLN A 483 -1.41 -12.06 -17.69
N LYS A 484 -2.53 -12.68 -17.30
CA LYS A 484 -3.79 -12.59 -18.07
C LYS A 484 -4.30 -11.15 -18.23
N LEU A 485 -4.09 -10.25 -17.25
CA LEU A 485 -4.46 -8.84 -17.38
C LEU A 485 -3.58 -8.10 -18.39
N ILE A 486 -2.29 -8.41 -18.42
CA ILE A 486 -1.33 -7.88 -19.41
C ILE A 486 -1.71 -8.37 -20.81
N ASP A 487 -1.96 -9.67 -20.97
CA ASP A 487 -2.37 -10.27 -22.25
C ASP A 487 -3.70 -9.68 -22.74
N GLN A 488 -4.65 -9.42 -21.84
CA GLN A 488 -5.91 -8.73 -22.16
C GLN A 488 -5.65 -7.30 -22.64
N SER A 489 -4.71 -6.58 -22.02
CA SER A 489 -4.29 -5.24 -22.45
C SER A 489 -3.79 -5.24 -23.89
N GLU A 490 -2.88 -6.17 -24.21
CA GLU A 490 -2.33 -6.30 -25.55
C GLU A 490 -3.38 -6.66 -26.60
N GLN A 491 -4.36 -7.50 -26.24
CA GLN A 491 -5.48 -7.83 -27.12
C GLN A 491 -6.39 -6.63 -27.36
N ASP A 492 -6.69 -5.84 -26.32
CA ASP A 492 -7.48 -4.61 -26.44
C ASP A 492 -6.75 -3.56 -27.29
N LEU A 493 -5.42 -3.40 -27.15
CA LEU A 493 -4.62 -2.53 -28.03
C LEU A 493 -4.71 -2.93 -29.50
N LYS A 494 -4.61 -4.23 -29.80
CA LYS A 494 -4.69 -4.73 -31.18
C LYS A 494 -6.07 -4.47 -31.78
N LYS A 495 -7.15 -4.65 -31.00
CA LYS A 495 -8.51 -4.36 -31.47
C LYS A 495 -8.77 -2.86 -31.60
N LEU A 496 -8.35 -2.05 -30.63
CA LEU A 496 -8.49 -0.60 -30.68
C LEU A 496 -7.83 -0.03 -31.95
N ARG A 497 -6.64 -0.53 -32.32
CA ARG A 497 -5.99 -0.14 -33.58
C ARG A 497 -6.87 -0.41 -34.80
N ILE A 498 -7.51 -1.57 -34.85
CA ILE A 498 -8.41 -1.94 -35.97
C ILE A 498 -9.65 -1.04 -35.99
N ASP A 499 -10.27 -0.80 -34.82
CA ASP A 499 -11.47 0.01 -34.71
C ASP A 499 -11.21 1.48 -35.09
N VAL A 500 -10.09 2.05 -34.63
CA VAL A 500 -9.66 3.42 -34.96
C VAL A 500 -9.26 3.52 -36.44
N ASN A 501 -8.57 2.52 -36.99
CA ASN A 501 -8.26 2.48 -38.42
C ASN A 501 -9.54 2.51 -39.27
N ASN A 502 -10.53 1.67 -38.95
CA ASN A 502 -11.81 1.63 -39.65
C ASN A 502 -12.58 2.96 -39.55
N LEU A 503 -12.53 3.62 -38.39
CA LEU A 503 -13.12 4.93 -38.17
C LEU A 503 -12.51 5.99 -39.10
N ILE A 504 -11.17 6.06 -39.14
CA ILE A 504 -10.46 7.03 -39.99
C ILE A 504 -10.73 6.75 -41.48
N ILE A 505 -10.70 5.48 -41.90
CA ILE A 505 -11.07 5.10 -43.28
C ILE A 505 -12.49 5.55 -43.60
N SER A 506 -13.45 5.33 -42.70
CA SER A 506 -14.84 5.76 -42.90
C SER A 506 -14.96 7.28 -43.05
N TRP A 507 -14.20 8.06 -42.28
CA TRP A 507 -14.13 9.51 -42.45
C TRP A 507 -13.55 9.91 -43.82
N LEU A 508 -12.48 9.25 -44.26
CA LEU A 508 -11.86 9.49 -45.57
C LEU A 508 -12.79 9.12 -46.74
N GLU A 509 -13.55 8.03 -46.62
CA GLU A 509 -14.49 7.58 -47.65
C GLU A 509 -15.74 8.45 -47.74
N SER A 510 -16.28 8.88 -46.59
CA SER A 510 -17.53 9.64 -46.53
C SER A 510 -17.35 11.14 -46.72
N GLY A 511 -16.15 11.67 -46.45
CA GLY A 511 -15.85 13.10 -46.43
C GLY A 511 -16.56 13.86 -45.30
N ASN A 512 -17.24 13.17 -44.39
CA ASN A 512 -17.93 13.74 -43.24
C ASN A 512 -17.27 13.22 -41.96
N VAL A 513 -16.74 14.15 -41.16
CA VAL A 513 -16.14 13.81 -39.88
C VAL A 513 -17.15 14.08 -38.76
N VAL A 514 -17.40 13.07 -37.94
CA VAL A 514 -18.32 13.17 -36.79
C VAL A 514 -17.51 13.47 -35.55
N ASP A 515 -17.89 14.54 -34.84
CA ASP A 515 -17.20 15.04 -33.63
C ASP A 515 -17.54 14.20 -32.37
N GLU A 516 -18.58 13.37 -32.44
CA GLU A 516 -18.98 12.48 -31.34
C GLU A 516 -18.08 11.24 -31.23
N LEU A 517 -17.70 10.88 -30.00
CA LEU A 517 -16.96 9.66 -29.70
C LEU A 517 -17.76 8.42 -30.10
N GLN A 518 -17.09 7.47 -30.74
CA GLN A 518 -17.73 6.21 -31.14
C GLN A 518 -18.03 5.32 -29.94
N SER A 519 -19.08 4.50 -30.03
CA SER A 519 -19.51 3.63 -28.92
C SER A 519 -18.40 2.71 -28.41
N PHE A 520 -17.53 2.20 -29.30
CA PHE A 520 -16.43 1.34 -28.91
C PHE A 520 -15.43 2.02 -27.96
N PHE A 521 -15.32 3.35 -27.99
CA PHE A 521 -14.46 4.09 -27.06
C PHE A 521 -14.86 3.83 -25.60
N HIS A 522 -16.17 3.91 -25.31
CA HIS A 522 -16.71 3.66 -23.97
C HIS A 522 -16.52 2.20 -23.55
N ASP A 523 -16.67 1.25 -24.49
CA ASP A 523 -16.42 -0.17 -24.20
C ASP A 523 -14.97 -0.41 -23.73
N TYR A 524 -13.97 0.26 -24.33
CA TYR A 524 -12.58 0.13 -23.89
C TYR A 524 -12.31 0.84 -22.56
N ALA A 525 -12.92 2.01 -22.33
CA ALA A 525 -12.82 2.69 -21.04
C ALA A 525 -13.36 1.81 -19.89
N ASP A 526 -14.52 1.17 -20.09
CA ASP A 526 -15.11 0.24 -19.13
C ASP A 526 -14.22 -0.98 -18.87
N LYS A 527 -13.56 -1.51 -19.91
CA LYS A 527 -12.58 -2.60 -19.75
C LYS A 527 -11.37 -2.17 -18.94
N ILE A 528 -10.86 -0.95 -19.10
CA ILE A 528 -9.76 -0.42 -18.28
C ILE A 528 -10.19 -0.36 -16.81
N ALA A 529 -11.37 0.20 -16.53
CA ALA A 529 -11.92 0.26 -15.17
C ALA A 529 -12.07 -1.14 -14.55
N MET A 530 -12.61 -2.11 -15.31
CA MET A 530 -12.75 -3.49 -14.85
C MET A 530 -11.39 -4.16 -14.58
N ARG A 531 -10.37 -3.93 -15.41
CA ARG A 531 -9.01 -4.45 -15.17
C ARG A 531 -8.36 -3.83 -13.93
N SER A 532 -8.59 -2.53 -13.69
CA SER A 532 -8.14 -1.86 -12.47
C SER A 532 -8.77 -2.48 -11.20
N LEU A 533 -10.08 -2.75 -11.22
CA LEU A 533 -10.76 -3.44 -10.12
C LEU A 533 -10.19 -4.86 -9.89
N LYS A 534 -9.93 -5.61 -10.96
CA LYS A 534 -9.30 -6.94 -10.85
C LYS A 534 -7.90 -6.86 -10.26
N LYS A 535 -7.10 -5.87 -10.64
CA LYS A 535 -5.76 -5.61 -10.06
C LYS A 535 -5.84 -5.42 -8.55
N GLU A 536 -6.79 -4.61 -8.06
CA GLU A 536 -6.98 -4.40 -6.62
C GLU A 536 -7.33 -5.70 -5.89
N VAL A 537 -8.22 -6.52 -6.45
CA VAL A 537 -8.58 -7.83 -5.89
C VAL A 537 -7.36 -8.76 -5.82
N ILE A 538 -6.53 -8.79 -6.87
CA ILE A 538 -5.30 -9.60 -6.89
C ILE A 538 -4.32 -9.13 -5.80
N LEU A 539 -4.11 -7.81 -5.67
CA LEU A 539 -3.25 -7.25 -4.62
C LEU A 539 -3.74 -7.66 -3.24
N GLU A 540 -5.05 -7.54 -2.98
CA GLU A 540 -5.63 -7.94 -1.69
C GLU A 540 -5.44 -9.43 -1.39
N LYS A 541 -5.59 -10.31 -2.38
CA LYS A 541 -5.36 -11.75 -2.22
C LYS A 541 -3.89 -12.07 -1.91
N MET A 542 -2.95 -11.44 -2.59
CA MET A 542 -1.52 -11.61 -2.29
C MET A 542 -1.17 -11.13 -0.88
N GLU A 543 -1.68 -9.97 -0.46
CA GLU A 543 -1.53 -9.51 0.91
C GLU A 543 -2.17 -10.47 1.93
N SER A 544 -3.31 -11.09 1.59
CA SER A 544 -3.96 -12.07 2.44
C SER A 544 -3.10 -13.32 2.64
N HIS A 545 -2.54 -13.88 1.57
CA HIS A 545 -1.62 -15.02 1.67
C HIS A 545 -0.46 -14.73 2.62
N MET A 546 0.12 -13.53 2.56
CA MET A 546 1.20 -13.11 3.46
C MET A 546 0.72 -12.86 4.90
N ALA A 547 -0.48 -12.31 5.09
CA ALA A 547 -1.04 -12.07 6.42
C ALA A 547 -1.18 -13.39 7.23
N PHE A 548 -1.54 -14.50 6.58
CA PHE A 548 -1.61 -15.82 7.22
C PHE A 548 -0.23 -16.47 7.46
N VAL A 549 0.85 -15.91 6.91
CA VAL A 549 2.24 -16.33 7.19
C VAL A 549 2.84 -15.50 8.32
N ASP A 550 2.60 -14.18 8.29
CA ASP A 550 3.22 -13.19 9.17
C ASP A 550 2.35 -12.85 10.41
N TYR A 551 1.32 -13.65 10.73
CA TYR A 551 0.41 -13.38 11.86
C TYR A 551 1.06 -13.58 13.23
N ASN A 552 0.54 -12.87 14.22
CA ASN A 552 0.90 -13.00 15.62
C ASN A 552 -0.28 -13.56 16.45
N THR A 553 0.03 -14.37 17.45
CA THR A 553 -0.92 -14.92 18.44
C THR A 553 -0.77 -14.29 19.82
N SER A 554 0.28 -13.52 20.07
CA SER A 554 0.54 -12.91 21.38
C SER A 554 -0.25 -11.61 21.60
N ASN A 555 -0.72 -10.99 20.53
CA ASN A 555 -1.42 -9.72 20.59
C ASN A 555 -2.92 -9.96 20.77
N ASP A 556 -3.50 -9.26 21.75
CA ASP A 556 -4.88 -9.47 22.19
C ASP A 556 -5.75 -8.21 22.01
N SER A 557 -5.30 -7.32 21.11
CA SER A 557 -5.88 -5.99 20.86
C SER A 557 -7.27 -6.08 20.23
N VAL A 558 -7.51 -7.08 19.38
CA VAL A 558 -8.80 -7.31 18.73
C VAL A 558 -9.21 -8.76 18.95
N LYS A 559 -10.46 -8.97 19.37
CA LYS A 559 -11.04 -10.29 19.60
C LYS A 559 -12.30 -10.50 18.79
N LEU A 560 -12.55 -11.76 18.46
CA LEU A 560 -13.83 -12.21 17.99
C LEU A 560 -14.75 -12.45 19.20
N ARG A 561 -15.77 -11.60 19.36
CA ARG A 561 -16.76 -11.69 20.45
C ARG A 561 -17.81 -12.75 20.18
N SER A 562 -18.24 -12.88 18.94
CA SER A 562 -19.17 -13.93 18.51
C SER A 562 -18.95 -14.28 17.03
N SER A 563 -19.25 -15.52 16.68
CA SER A 563 -19.19 -16.02 15.31
C SER A 563 -20.23 -17.09 15.06
N GLY A 564 -20.88 -17.07 13.91
CA GLY A 564 -21.83 -18.13 13.55
C GLY A 564 -22.28 -18.08 12.11
N PHE A 565 -22.47 -19.26 11.54
CA PHE A 565 -23.08 -19.41 10.22
C PHE A 565 -24.60 -19.30 10.28
N ARG A 566 -25.16 -18.72 9.22
CA ARG A 566 -26.60 -18.61 9.01
C ARG A 566 -26.93 -18.83 7.54
N SER A 567 -27.66 -19.91 7.27
CA SER A 567 -28.12 -20.23 5.94
C SER A 567 -29.43 -19.50 5.62
N ARG A 568 -29.45 -18.81 4.48
CA ARG A 568 -30.62 -18.15 3.88
C ARG A 568 -30.75 -18.60 2.42
N LYS A 569 -30.77 -17.66 1.48
CA LYS A 569 -30.56 -17.95 0.06
C LYS A 569 -29.11 -18.38 -0.17
N ASP A 570 -28.19 -17.61 0.41
CA ASP A 570 -26.77 -17.88 0.50
C ASP A 570 -26.40 -18.16 1.97
N VAL A 571 -25.17 -18.61 2.25
CA VAL A 571 -24.68 -18.87 3.60
C VAL A 571 -23.93 -17.65 4.13
N GLU A 572 -24.40 -17.06 5.22
CA GLU A 572 -23.76 -15.90 5.86
C GLU A 572 -22.92 -16.36 7.06
N LEU A 573 -21.62 -16.06 7.10
CA LEU A 573 -20.83 -16.11 8.33
C LEU A 573 -20.86 -14.73 8.98
N LYS A 574 -21.57 -14.62 10.10
CA LYS A 574 -21.63 -13.39 10.89
C LYS A 574 -20.60 -13.42 11.99
N LEU A 575 -19.85 -12.33 12.11
CA LEU A 575 -18.81 -12.16 13.11
C LEU A 575 -19.02 -10.83 13.83
N GLU A 576 -18.72 -10.79 15.11
CA GLU A 576 -18.71 -9.57 15.92
C GLU A 576 -17.31 -9.34 16.44
N LEU A 577 -16.65 -8.31 15.94
CA LEU A 577 -15.30 -7.94 16.36
C LEU A 577 -15.37 -6.95 17.50
N LEU A 578 -14.50 -7.11 18.49
CA LEU A 578 -14.37 -6.22 19.65
C LEU A 578 -12.94 -5.68 19.69
N ASN A 579 -12.80 -4.35 19.75
CA ASN A 579 -11.53 -3.74 20.14
C ASN A 579 -11.35 -3.90 21.65
N ASN A 580 -10.41 -4.78 22.02
CA ASN A 580 -10.07 -5.12 23.39
C ASN A 580 -8.83 -4.33 23.89
N SER A 581 -8.30 -3.41 23.08
CA SER A 581 -7.21 -2.51 23.46
C SER A 581 -7.71 -1.18 24.04
N ASP A 582 -6.83 -0.48 24.75
CA ASP A 582 -7.10 0.86 25.30
C ASP A 582 -7.06 1.97 24.24
N ASN A 583 -6.75 1.64 22.99
CA ASN A 583 -6.48 2.60 21.93
C ASN A 583 -7.46 2.49 20.76
N LYS A 584 -7.66 3.61 20.04
CA LYS A 584 -8.37 3.60 18.76
C LYS A 584 -7.49 2.88 17.73
N LEU A 585 -8.06 1.89 17.05
CA LEU A 585 -7.41 1.18 15.95
C LEU A 585 -7.94 1.72 14.62
N GLU A 586 -7.07 1.86 13.63
CA GLU A 586 -7.39 2.42 12.31
C GLU A 586 -6.99 1.48 11.18
N ASN A 587 -7.63 1.66 10.01
CA ASN A 587 -7.37 0.93 8.77
C ASN A 587 -7.40 -0.59 8.96
N MET A 588 -8.46 -1.08 9.58
CA MET A 588 -8.58 -2.47 9.97
C MET A 588 -9.06 -3.31 8.78
N LYS A 589 -8.34 -4.38 8.45
CA LYS A 589 -8.63 -5.31 7.35
C LYS A 589 -8.79 -6.71 7.90
N VAL A 590 -10.01 -7.23 7.88
CA VAL A 590 -10.33 -8.59 8.33
C VAL A 590 -10.27 -9.51 7.15
N ARG A 591 -9.43 -10.54 7.22
CA ARG A 591 -9.14 -11.43 6.10
C ARG A 591 -9.59 -12.84 6.44
N ALA A 592 -10.32 -13.45 5.52
CA ALA A 592 -10.79 -14.82 5.61
C ALA A 592 -10.04 -15.73 4.63
N LYS A 593 -9.58 -16.87 5.13
CA LYS A 593 -9.08 -17.99 4.34
C LYS A 593 -10.03 -19.17 4.48
N ILE A 594 -10.25 -19.89 3.39
CA ILE A 594 -11.22 -20.98 3.31
C ILE A 594 -10.47 -22.26 3.00
N GLU A 595 -10.64 -23.27 3.86
CA GLU A 595 -10.08 -24.60 3.67
C GLU A 595 -11.23 -25.61 3.59
N GLY A 596 -11.29 -26.41 2.52
CA GLY A 596 -12.38 -27.37 2.27
C GLY A 596 -13.14 -27.07 0.98
N SER A 597 -14.19 -27.85 0.73
CA SER A 597 -14.96 -27.82 -0.53
C SER A 597 -16.47 -27.78 -0.34
N GLY A 598 -16.93 -27.49 0.87
CA GLY A 598 -18.35 -27.40 1.21
C GLY A 598 -18.97 -26.06 0.86
N LEU A 599 -18.22 -24.98 1.10
CA LEU A 599 -18.61 -23.60 0.81
C LEU A 599 -17.61 -22.93 -0.13
N ASP A 600 -18.11 -22.05 -1.00
CA ASP A 600 -17.31 -21.16 -1.84
C ASP A 600 -17.64 -19.69 -1.56
N LEU A 601 -16.64 -18.82 -1.62
CA LEU A 601 -16.79 -17.42 -1.20
C LEU A 601 -17.50 -16.61 -2.28
N LEU A 602 -18.61 -15.97 -1.93
CA LEU A 602 -19.32 -15.06 -2.82
C LEU A 602 -18.94 -13.60 -2.59
N SER A 603 -18.88 -13.18 -1.33
CA SER A 603 -18.64 -11.77 -1.00
C SER A 603 -17.99 -11.59 0.39
N PRO A 604 -17.00 -10.69 0.51
CA PRO A 604 -16.31 -9.98 -0.58
C PRO A 604 -15.43 -10.94 -1.41
N PRO A 605 -15.26 -10.71 -2.73
CA PRO A 605 -14.54 -11.63 -3.63
C PRO A 605 -13.04 -11.76 -3.31
N SER A 606 -12.46 -10.78 -2.61
CA SER A 606 -11.09 -10.83 -2.12
C SER A 606 -10.93 -11.55 -0.78
N GLY A 607 -12.03 -11.86 -0.09
CA GLY A 607 -12.00 -12.36 1.28
C GLY A 607 -11.59 -11.31 2.32
N VAL A 608 -11.64 -10.01 1.97
CA VAL A 608 -11.23 -8.91 2.86
C VAL A 608 -12.39 -7.96 3.15
N ILE A 609 -12.69 -7.75 4.44
CA ILE A 609 -13.63 -6.73 4.91
C ILE A 609 -12.83 -5.58 5.53
N ARG A 610 -13.11 -4.35 5.10
CA ARG A 610 -12.47 -3.12 5.60
C ARG A 610 -13.34 -2.48 6.68
N ILE A 611 -12.71 -2.04 7.75
CA ILE A 611 -13.32 -1.27 8.84
C ILE A 611 -12.42 -0.06 9.07
N ASP A 612 -12.96 1.15 8.90
CA ASP A 612 -12.17 2.38 8.96
C ASP A 612 -11.48 2.54 10.32
N HIS A 613 -12.24 2.38 11.41
CA HIS A 613 -11.72 2.44 12.77
C HIS A 613 -12.62 1.73 13.77
N LEU A 614 -12.04 1.38 14.93
CA LEU A 614 -12.76 0.93 16.13
C LEU A 614 -12.21 1.61 17.38
N LYS A 615 -13.08 2.24 18.17
CA LYS A 615 -12.71 2.82 19.47
C LYS A 615 -12.52 1.75 20.55
N PRO A 616 -11.82 2.06 21.65
CA PRO A 616 -11.68 1.14 22.78
C PRO A 616 -13.03 0.61 23.28
N GLY A 617 -13.19 -0.71 23.37
CA GLY A 617 -14.42 -1.36 23.80
C GLY A 617 -15.57 -1.36 22.78
N GLU A 618 -15.39 -0.76 21.60
CA GLU A 618 -16.39 -0.77 20.52
C GLU A 618 -16.40 -2.12 19.81
N SER A 619 -17.60 -2.53 19.38
CA SER A 619 -17.78 -3.73 18.57
C SER A 619 -18.37 -3.43 17.21
N SER A 620 -17.87 -4.07 16.15
CA SER A 620 -18.38 -3.94 14.79
C SER A 620 -18.82 -5.30 14.23
N PRO A 621 -20.06 -5.43 13.71
CA PRO A 621 -20.50 -6.63 13.03
C PRO A 621 -19.95 -6.67 11.59
N ILE A 622 -19.43 -7.82 11.18
CA ILE A 622 -19.01 -8.09 9.80
C ILE A 622 -19.65 -9.37 9.29
N THR A 623 -19.75 -9.52 7.97
CA THR A 623 -20.38 -10.69 7.36
C THR A 623 -19.66 -11.11 6.08
N PHE A 624 -19.31 -12.40 5.99
CA PHE A 624 -18.89 -13.05 4.76
C PHE A 624 -20.06 -13.87 4.20
N THR A 625 -20.22 -13.87 2.88
CA THR A 625 -21.30 -14.62 2.21
C THR A 625 -20.70 -15.70 1.33
N PHE A 626 -21.29 -16.89 1.37
CA PHE A 626 -20.82 -18.10 0.68
C PHE A 626 -21.94 -18.79 -0.09
N SER A 627 -21.57 -19.47 -1.17
CA SER A 627 -22.43 -20.42 -1.88
C SER A 627 -22.21 -21.83 -1.31
N PRO A 628 -23.29 -22.58 -1.04
CA PRO A 628 -23.19 -23.97 -0.63
C PRO A 628 -22.92 -24.84 -1.87
N LEU A 629 -21.81 -25.60 -1.87
CA LEU A 629 -21.42 -26.51 -2.95
C LEU A 629 -21.67 -27.97 -2.61
N SER A 630 -21.33 -28.39 -1.40
CA SER A 630 -21.47 -29.78 -0.95
C SER A 630 -21.54 -29.89 0.58
N ARG A 631 -21.80 -31.09 1.09
CA ARG A 631 -21.78 -31.40 2.53
C ARG A 631 -20.37 -31.53 3.13
N ALA A 632 -19.31 -31.32 2.34
CA ALA A 632 -17.94 -31.42 2.85
C ALA A 632 -17.67 -30.36 3.93
N ASN A 633 -16.84 -30.68 4.93
CA ASN A 633 -16.47 -29.70 5.95
C ASN A 633 -15.66 -28.56 5.30
N THR A 634 -15.98 -27.33 5.69
CA THR A 634 -15.21 -26.14 5.33
C THR A 634 -14.83 -25.38 6.60
N ARG A 635 -13.58 -24.95 6.69
CA ARG A 635 -13.04 -24.18 7.79
C ARG A 635 -12.72 -22.77 7.30
N VAL A 636 -13.24 -21.76 7.97
CA VAL A 636 -12.95 -20.35 7.68
C VAL A 636 -12.00 -19.82 8.75
N ILE A 637 -10.78 -19.53 8.33
CA ILE A 637 -9.67 -19.06 9.17
C ILE A 637 -9.58 -17.53 9.05
N LEU A 638 -9.48 -16.83 10.18
CA LEU A 638 -9.59 -15.37 10.25
C LEU A 638 -8.34 -14.74 10.87
N VAL A 639 -7.82 -13.72 10.20
CA VAL A 639 -6.81 -12.79 10.73
C VAL A 639 -7.28 -11.35 10.55
N ILE A 640 -6.74 -10.44 11.36
CA ILE A 640 -6.98 -9.02 11.21
C ILE A 640 -5.66 -8.26 11.09
N GLN A 641 -5.61 -7.33 10.15
CA GLN A 641 -4.54 -6.35 10.06
C GLN A 641 -5.05 -4.99 10.49
N TYR A 642 -4.24 -4.21 11.22
CA TYR A 642 -4.58 -2.85 11.63
C TYR A 642 -3.30 -2.04 11.86
N LEU A 643 -3.46 -0.73 11.95
CA LEU A 643 -2.39 0.16 12.41
C LEU A 643 -2.55 0.39 13.93
N ASP A 644 -1.49 0.15 14.69
CA ASP A 644 -1.45 0.52 16.12
C ASP A 644 -1.32 2.04 16.31
N ILE A 645 -1.27 2.50 17.56
CA ILE A 645 -1.16 3.93 17.88
C ILE A 645 0.08 4.62 17.32
N VAL A 646 1.13 3.86 17.00
CA VAL A 646 2.38 4.37 16.44
C VAL A 646 2.39 4.16 14.91
N GLY A 647 1.29 3.71 14.32
CA GLY A 647 1.17 3.46 12.88
C GLY A 647 1.89 2.20 12.42
N ARG A 648 2.20 1.25 13.31
CA ARG A 648 2.79 -0.03 12.93
C ARG A 648 1.72 -0.97 12.41
N LYS A 649 2.00 -1.67 11.30
CA LYS A 649 1.10 -2.69 10.76
C LYS A 649 1.17 -3.94 11.63
N CYS A 650 0.12 -4.21 12.39
CA CYS A 650 -0.06 -5.42 13.17
C CYS A 650 -0.92 -6.42 12.39
N THR A 651 -0.63 -7.72 12.55
CA THR A 651 -1.45 -8.81 12.01
C THR A 651 -1.73 -9.79 13.14
N ASP A 652 -2.97 -9.84 13.61
CA ASP A 652 -3.38 -10.66 14.75
C ASP A 652 -4.30 -11.80 14.31
N TRP A 653 -4.15 -12.95 14.96
CA TRP A 653 -5.03 -14.10 14.80
C TRP A 653 -6.40 -13.84 15.46
N LEU A 654 -7.49 -14.05 14.73
CA LEU A 654 -8.85 -13.91 15.30
C LEU A 654 -9.49 -15.25 15.69
N GLY A 655 -9.10 -16.35 15.04
CA GLY A 655 -9.74 -17.65 15.22
C GLY A 655 -10.11 -18.31 13.89
N ASP A 656 -10.81 -19.42 14.01
CA ASP A 656 -11.39 -20.13 12.88
C ASP A 656 -12.81 -20.62 13.21
N VAL A 657 -13.62 -20.76 12.17
CA VAL A 657 -15.02 -21.18 12.27
C VAL A 657 -15.25 -22.32 11.29
N GLU A 658 -15.65 -23.48 11.80
CA GLU A 658 -16.00 -24.64 10.99
C GLU A 658 -17.48 -24.61 10.58
N THR A 659 -17.78 -25.13 9.40
CA THR A 659 -19.15 -25.26 8.91
C THR A 659 -19.96 -26.19 9.80
N THR A 660 -21.21 -25.82 10.06
CA THR A 660 -22.18 -26.66 10.76
C THR A 660 -23.34 -26.95 9.84
N PHE A 661 -23.91 -28.16 9.92
CA PHE A 661 -25.00 -28.56 9.03
C PHE A 661 -26.20 -27.60 9.13
N LEU A 662 -26.64 -27.33 10.37
CA LEU A 662 -27.76 -26.43 10.66
C LEU A 662 -27.46 -24.99 10.26
N GLY A 663 -26.22 -24.51 10.45
CA GLY A 663 -25.85 -23.13 10.14
C GLY A 663 -25.61 -22.89 8.65
N CYS A 664 -25.15 -23.88 7.90
CA CYS A 664 -24.67 -23.71 6.52
C CYS A 664 -25.62 -24.31 5.49
N TYR A 665 -26.22 -25.46 5.75
CA TYR A 665 -26.86 -26.24 4.70
C TYR A 665 -28.38 -26.41 4.87
N VAL A 666 -28.93 -25.93 5.98
CA VAL A 666 -30.37 -25.91 6.22
C VAL A 666 -30.83 -24.46 6.35
N LYS A 667 -31.69 -24.02 5.43
CA LYS A 667 -32.32 -22.70 5.49
C LYS A 667 -33.72 -22.81 6.12
N PRO A 668 -34.18 -21.79 6.88
CA PRO A 668 -35.49 -21.82 7.50
C PRO A 668 -36.61 -21.91 6.46
N LEU A 669 -37.47 -22.92 6.57
CA LEU A 669 -38.62 -23.10 5.68
C LEU A 669 -39.88 -22.66 6.41
N LYS A 670 -40.57 -21.61 5.96
CA LYS A 670 -41.82 -21.16 6.59
C LYS A 670 -42.96 -22.11 6.23
N MET A 671 -43.58 -22.73 7.23
CA MET A 671 -44.69 -23.67 7.07
C MET A 671 -45.76 -23.45 8.15
N SER A 672 -47.02 -23.66 7.79
CA SER A 672 -48.13 -23.75 8.75
C SER A 672 -48.12 -25.09 9.50
N GLU A 673 -48.82 -25.16 10.64
CA GLU A 673 -48.95 -26.40 11.42
C GLU A 673 -49.56 -27.55 10.62
N SER A 674 -50.59 -27.28 9.81
CA SER A 674 -51.23 -28.28 8.96
C SER A 674 -50.32 -28.80 7.85
N GLU A 675 -49.50 -27.93 7.26
CA GLU A 675 -48.50 -28.36 6.25
C GLU A 675 -47.40 -29.21 6.88
N HIS A 676 -46.95 -28.82 8.08
CA HIS A 676 -45.97 -29.58 8.85
C HIS A 676 -46.50 -30.98 9.19
N GLU A 677 -47.75 -31.10 9.60
CA GLU A 677 -48.40 -32.40 9.86
C GLU A 677 -48.51 -33.26 8.59
N ASN A 678 -49.00 -32.70 7.49
CA ASN A 678 -49.10 -33.42 6.22
C ASN A 678 -47.75 -33.96 5.74
N HIS A 679 -46.69 -33.16 5.84
CA HIS A 679 -45.36 -33.62 5.45
C HIS A 679 -44.81 -34.70 6.38
N ARG A 680 -45.05 -34.63 7.70
CA ARG A 680 -44.67 -35.72 8.61
C ARG A 680 -45.36 -37.04 8.28
N LEU A 681 -46.63 -37.00 7.87
CA LEU A 681 -47.37 -38.19 7.42
C LEU A 681 -46.79 -38.76 6.13
N ASN A 682 -46.39 -37.89 5.19
CA ASN A 682 -45.73 -38.29 3.95
C ASN A 682 -44.35 -38.91 4.20
N PHE A 683 -43.64 -38.44 5.24
CA PHE A 683 -42.30 -38.89 5.63
C PHE A 683 -42.30 -39.89 6.79
N LYS A 684 -43.43 -40.55 7.07
CA LYS A 684 -43.58 -41.43 8.25
C LYS A 684 -42.54 -42.56 8.30
N ASP A 685 -42.17 -43.09 7.13
CA ASP A 685 -41.24 -44.21 6.99
C ASP A 685 -39.77 -43.76 7.06
N ASN A 686 -39.52 -42.44 7.03
CA ASN A 686 -38.21 -41.80 7.05
C ASN A 686 -38.05 -40.97 8.33
N THR A 687 -38.10 -41.67 9.47
CA THR A 687 -38.11 -41.07 10.81
C THR A 687 -36.91 -41.51 11.65
N SER A 688 -36.40 -40.57 12.43
CA SER A 688 -35.35 -40.83 13.42
C SER A 688 -35.73 -40.19 14.75
N HIS A 689 -35.31 -40.78 15.87
CA HIS A 689 -35.66 -40.29 17.20
C HIS A 689 -34.52 -40.46 18.20
N THR A 690 -34.50 -39.61 19.22
CA THR A 690 -33.59 -39.73 20.37
C THR A 690 -34.22 -39.13 21.63
N SER A 691 -33.73 -39.53 22.80
CA SER A 691 -34.17 -38.97 24.08
C SER A 691 -32.99 -38.68 25.00
N LEU A 692 -33.11 -37.62 25.79
CA LEU A 692 -32.09 -37.13 26.72
C LEU A 692 -32.77 -36.70 28.02
N ASN A 693 -32.22 -37.06 29.18
CA ASN A 693 -32.62 -36.45 30.43
C ASN A 693 -31.61 -35.36 30.80
N VAL A 694 -32.13 -34.17 31.10
CA VAL A 694 -31.34 -32.99 31.45
C VAL A 694 -31.63 -32.63 32.90
N GLU A 695 -30.59 -32.49 33.71
CA GLU A 695 -30.66 -31.98 35.08
C GLU A 695 -30.00 -30.61 35.21
N GLY A 696 -30.49 -29.79 36.15
CA GLY A 696 -29.86 -28.52 36.53
C GLY A 696 -30.39 -27.29 35.78
N LEU A 697 -31.32 -27.46 34.83
CA LEU A 697 -31.95 -26.36 34.10
C LEU A 697 -33.48 -26.44 34.14
N GLN A 698 -34.12 -25.27 34.27
CA GLN A 698 -35.57 -25.17 34.16
C GLN A 698 -36.04 -25.39 32.72
N ILE A 699 -37.21 -26.01 32.55
CA ILE A 699 -37.82 -26.26 31.23
C ILE A 699 -37.88 -24.98 30.37
N GLY A 700 -38.19 -23.82 30.96
CA GLY A 700 -38.23 -22.55 30.22
C GLY A 700 -36.90 -22.12 29.60
N LYS A 701 -35.75 -22.43 30.24
CA LYS A 701 -34.42 -22.15 29.66
C LYS A 701 -34.12 -23.09 28.49
N ILE A 702 -34.43 -24.38 28.63
CA ILE A 702 -34.26 -25.38 27.56
C ILE A 702 -35.17 -25.04 26.39
N THR A 703 -36.43 -24.69 26.66
CA THR A 703 -37.40 -24.23 25.66
C THR A 703 -36.91 -22.97 24.93
N LYS A 704 -36.22 -22.05 25.60
CA LYS A 704 -35.62 -20.86 24.95
C LYS A 704 -34.49 -21.23 23.97
N ILE A 705 -33.61 -22.16 24.35
CA ILE A 705 -32.55 -22.68 23.46
C ILE A 705 -33.18 -23.39 22.26
N ALA A 706 -34.13 -24.29 22.54
CA ALA A 706 -34.79 -25.09 21.53
C ALA A 706 -35.59 -24.26 20.53
N LYS A 707 -36.15 -23.09 20.92
CA LYS A 707 -36.79 -22.14 19.98
C LYS A 707 -35.81 -21.51 19.00
N GLY A 708 -34.54 -21.39 19.38
CA GLY A 708 -33.49 -20.67 18.66
C GLY A 708 -32.66 -21.53 17.72
N MET A 709 -33.14 -22.70 17.30
CA MET A 709 -32.39 -23.63 16.45
C MET A 709 -31.86 -22.94 15.18
N PRO A 710 -30.53 -22.93 14.95
CA PRO A 710 -29.94 -22.40 13.73
C PRO A 710 -30.53 -23.09 12.49
N GLY A 711 -30.73 -22.33 11.41
CA GLY A 711 -31.20 -22.86 10.12
C GLY A 711 -32.66 -23.33 10.08
N LEU A 712 -33.36 -23.37 11.21
CA LEU A 712 -34.72 -23.88 11.28
C LEU A 712 -35.74 -22.77 11.58
N HIS A 713 -36.93 -22.90 11.00
CA HIS A 713 -38.07 -22.04 11.30
C HIS A 713 -38.92 -22.65 12.40
N LEU A 714 -39.26 -21.88 13.44
CA LEU A 714 -40.24 -22.27 14.44
C LEU A 714 -41.65 -22.20 13.85
N CYS A 715 -42.24 -23.35 13.51
CA CYS A 715 -43.59 -23.42 12.93
C CYS A 715 -44.67 -23.20 13.99
N ASN A 716 -44.49 -23.83 15.14
CA ASN A 716 -45.45 -23.80 16.24
C ASN A 716 -44.78 -24.15 17.57
N LEU A 717 -45.40 -23.72 18.66
CA LEU A 717 -44.99 -23.97 20.04
C LEU A 717 -46.25 -24.19 20.88
N LYS A 718 -46.33 -25.33 21.57
CA LYS A 718 -47.39 -25.63 22.53
C LYS A 718 -46.79 -25.75 23.92
N GLU A 719 -47.17 -24.86 24.83
CA GLU A 719 -46.71 -24.86 26.22
C GLU A 719 -47.89 -25.17 27.15
N GLU A 720 -47.78 -26.30 27.87
CA GLU A 720 -48.80 -26.78 28.81
C GLU A 720 -48.14 -27.02 30.17
N GLY A 721 -47.94 -25.98 30.99
CA GLY A 721 -47.49 -26.02 32.39
C GLY A 721 -46.22 -26.82 32.69
N THR A 722 -46.30 -28.15 32.61
CA THR A 722 -45.20 -29.12 32.82
C THR A 722 -44.60 -29.67 31.52
N ARG A 723 -45.12 -29.28 30.34
CA ARG A 723 -44.70 -29.78 29.02
C ARG A 723 -44.55 -28.66 28.00
N SER A 724 -43.65 -28.85 27.05
CA SER A 724 -43.53 -28.00 25.87
C SER A 724 -43.31 -28.88 24.63
N ILE A 725 -44.01 -28.58 23.54
CA ILE A 725 -43.81 -29.23 22.23
C ILE A 725 -43.42 -28.14 21.23
N ILE A 726 -42.30 -28.35 20.55
CA ILE A 726 -41.70 -27.36 19.65
C ILE A 726 -41.59 -27.99 18.27
N TYR A 727 -42.13 -27.33 17.25
CA TYR A 727 -42.13 -27.80 15.87
C TYR A 727 -41.23 -26.91 15.01
N HIS A 728 -40.30 -27.54 14.29
CA HIS A 728 -39.40 -26.83 13.40
C HIS A 728 -39.42 -27.36 11.97
N SER A 729 -39.22 -26.46 11.02
CA SER A 729 -39.03 -26.81 9.61
C SER A 729 -37.85 -26.09 8.96
N GLY A 730 -37.12 -26.83 8.13
CA GLY A 730 -36.03 -26.36 7.30
C GLY A 730 -36.07 -26.98 5.92
N GLU A 731 -35.30 -26.42 5.02
CA GLU A 731 -35.08 -26.93 3.68
C GLU A 731 -33.57 -26.95 3.40
N SER A 732 -33.08 -27.98 2.75
CA SER A 732 -31.73 -28.04 2.25
C SER A 732 -31.51 -26.96 1.18
N ASN A 733 -30.43 -26.22 1.28
CA ASN A 733 -30.03 -25.27 0.23
C ASN A 733 -29.22 -25.93 -0.91
N LEU A 734 -28.95 -27.23 -0.84
CA LEU A 734 -28.24 -27.99 -1.87
C LEU A 734 -29.20 -28.69 -2.84
N ASP A 735 -30.16 -29.44 -2.32
CA ASP A 735 -31.04 -30.35 -3.08
C ASP A 735 -32.55 -30.11 -2.83
N GLY A 736 -32.91 -29.18 -1.95
CA GLY A 736 -34.31 -28.87 -1.61
C GLY A 736 -34.99 -29.90 -0.70
N SER A 737 -34.24 -30.85 -0.13
CA SER A 737 -34.76 -31.82 0.84
C SER A 737 -35.38 -31.11 2.06
N LYS A 738 -36.57 -31.57 2.49
CA LYS A 738 -37.31 -30.96 3.61
C LYS A 738 -36.92 -31.61 4.94
N TYR A 739 -36.66 -30.78 5.95
CA TYR A 739 -36.30 -31.21 7.30
C TYR A 739 -37.36 -30.76 8.29
N LEU A 740 -37.91 -31.69 9.07
CA LEU A 740 -38.93 -31.39 10.08
C LEU A 740 -38.50 -31.99 11.40
N SER A 741 -38.72 -31.27 12.50
CA SER A 741 -38.45 -31.81 13.83
C SER A 741 -39.52 -31.47 14.85
N MET A 742 -39.63 -32.33 15.85
CA MET A 742 -40.47 -32.17 17.02
C MET A 742 -39.63 -32.38 18.26
N ILE A 743 -39.62 -31.39 19.15
CA ILE A 743 -38.98 -31.50 20.46
C ILE A 743 -40.06 -31.54 21.52
N PHE A 744 -40.16 -32.63 22.25
CA PHE A 744 -41.02 -32.80 23.40
C PHE A 744 -40.19 -32.61 24.67
N LEU A 745 -40.54 -31.61 25.46
CA LEU A 745 -39.94 -31.34 26.75
C LEU A 745 -40.97 -31.66 27.84
N ARG A 746 -40.58 -32.45 28.84
CA ARG A 746 -41.44 -32.81 29.98
C ARG A 746 -40.67 -32.71 31.27
N LYS A 747 -41.25 -32.02 32.26
CA LYS A 747 -40.71 -31.98 33.63
C LYS A 747 -40.79 -33.35 34.32
N LEU A 748 -39.74 -33.75 35.00
CA LEU A 748 -39.66 -35.00 35.78
C LEU A 748 -39.59 -34.66 37.28
N GLY A 749 -40.64 -34.97 38.04
CA GLY A 749 -40.71 -34.76 39.50
C GLY A 749 -41.21 -33.37 39.94
N GLU A 750 -41.07 -33.07 41.24
CA GLU A 750 -41.53 -31.82 41.88
C GLU A 750 -40.72 -30.58 41.45
N ASP A 751 -41.21 -29.38 41.77
CA ASP A 751 -40.71 -28.15 41.16
C ASP A 751 -39.22 -27.87 41.35
N GLU A 752 -38.66 -28.39 42.44
CA GLU A 752 -37.27 -28.24 42.88
C GLU A 752 -36.28 -29.19 42.18
N SER A 753 -36.76 -30.23 41.47
CA SER A 753 -35.88 -31.28 40.92
C SER A 753 -35.01 -30.81 39.75
N LEU A 754 -35.41 -29.76 39.02
CA LEU A 754 -34.78 -29.26 37.79
C LEU A 754 -34.44 -30.37 36.77
N ARG A 755 -35.26 -31.43 36.72
CA ARG A 755 -35.12 -32.55 35.77
C ARG A 755 -36.12 -32.40 34.62
N VAL A 756 -35.63 -32.51 33.39
CA VAL A 756 -36.42 -32.41 32.16
C VAL A 756 -36.06 -33.56 31.23
N ALA A 757 -37.07 -34.33 30.80
CA ALA A 757 -36.95 -35.24 29.67
C ALA A 757 -37.11 -34.47 28.37
N LEU A 758 -36.17 -34.65 27.43
CA LEU A 758 -36.18 -34.13 26.08
C LEU A 758 -36.27 -35.30 25.12
N GLU A 759 -37.31 -35.35 24.30
CA GLU A 759 -37.46 -36.30 23.20
C GLU A 759 -37.47 -35.54 21.87
N LEU A 760 -36.56 -35.89 20.98
CA LEU A 760 -36.39 -35.27 19.66
C LEU A 760 -36.79 -36.29 18.60
N ILE A 761 -37.72 -35.93 17.74
CA ILE A 761 -38.16 -36.73 16.60
C ILE A 761 -37.95 -35.91 15.33
N CYS A 762 -37.23 -36.47 14.35
CA CYS A 762 -36.93 -35.84 13.08
C CYS A 762 -37.55 -36.62 11.92
N HIS A 763 -38.06 -35.90 10.92
CA HIS A 763 -38.57 -36.44 9.66
C HIS A 763 -37.89 -35.74 8.49
N SER A 764 -37.63 -36.49 7.42
CA SER A 764 -37.12 -35.91 6.17
C SER A 764 -37.53 -36.73 4.94
N THR A 765 -37.09 -36.28 3.76
CA THR A 765 -37.34 -36.93 2.46
C THR A 765 -36.79 -38.34 2.38
N ASP A 766 -35.71 -38.64 3.10
CA ASP A 766 -35.15 -39.99 3.29
C ASP A 766 -34.65 -40.19 4.73
N ILE A 767 -34.34 -41.46 5.06
CA ILE A 767 -33.94 -41.86 6.41
C ILE A 767 -32.59 -41.28 6.82
N ASP A 768 -31.64 -41.15 5.89
CA ASP A 768 -30.29 -40.67 6.17
C ASP A 768 -30.35 -39.17 6.55
N ASN A 769 -31.06 -38.37 5.78
CA ASN A 769 -31.35 -36.96 6.05
C ASN A 769 -32.06 -36.77 7.40
N SER A 770 -33.01 -37.65 7.74
CA SER A 770 -33.68 -37.58 9.04
C SER A 770 -32.72 -37.91 10.19
N SER A 771 -31.78 -38.85 10.00
CA SER A 771 -30.79 -39.23 11.02
C SER A 771 -29.74 -38.14 11.21
N GLU A 772 -29.25 -37.54 10.12
CA GLU A 772 -28.31 -36.42 10.12
C GLU A 772 -28.90 -35.22 10.87
N LEU A 773 -30.14 -34.82 10.56
CA LEU A 773 -30.83 -33.75 11.29
C LEU A 773 -30.92 -34.03 12.79
N LYS A 774 -31.25 -35.27 13.17
CA LYS A 774 -31.34 -35.70 14.57
C LYS A 774 -29.99 -35.61 15.26
N GLU A 775 -28.91 -36.08 14.63
CA GLU A 775 -27.55 -36.03 15.21
C GLU A 775 -27.08 -34.60 15.42
N GLU A 776 -27.25 -33.74 14.41
CA GLU A 776 -26.86 -32.33 14.45
C GLU A 776 -27.66 -31.51 15.48
N MET A 777 -28.99 -31.67 15.50
CA MET A 777 -29.83 -31.01 16.50
C MET A 777 -29.51 -31.49 17.92
N THR A 778 -29.19 -32.78 18.08
CA THR A 778 -28.80 -33.36 19.37
C THR A 778 -27.47 -32.78 19.84
N LEU A 779 -26.48 -32.69 18.95
CA LEU A 779 -25.16 -32.14 19.25
C LEU A 779 -25.27 -30.66 19.64
N TYR A 780 -26.00 -29.86 18.86
CA TYR A 780 -26.22 -28.44 19.15
C TYR A 780 -26.90 -28.25 20.52
N LEU A 781 -28.00 -28.97 20.78
CA LEU A 781 -28.67 -28.93 22.09
C LEU A 781 -27.72 -29.33 23.23
N LYS A 782 -26.90 -30.37 23.05
CA LYS A 782 -25.97 -30.80 24.08
C LYS A 782 -24.93 -29.72 24.41
N ASN A 783 -24.33 -29.11 23.40
CA ASN A 783 -23.30 -28.08 23.58
C ASN A 783 -23.85 -26.86 24.31
N GLU A 784 -24.97 -26.29 23.85
CA GLU A 784 -25.61 -25.13 24.47
C GLU A 784 -26.05 -25.40 25.92
N LEU A 785 -26.55 -26.61 26.20
CA LEU A 785 -26.95 -26.98 27.56
C LEU A 785 -25.73 -27.17 28.48
N LEU A 786 -24.61 -27.71 27.98
CA LEU A 786 -23.36 -27.85 28.74
C LEU A 786 -22.74 -26.49 29.09
N GLU A 787 -22.76 -25.53 28.15
CA GLU A 787 -22.28 -24.16 28.41
C GLU A 787 -23.06 -23.48 29.55
N LEU A 788 -24.34 -23.85 29.72
CA LEU A 788 -25.17 -23.42 30.84
C LEU A 788 -25.08 -24.32 32.09
N ASN A 789 -24.06 -25.18 32.16
CA ASN A 789 -23.79 -26.11 33.26
C ASN A 789 -24.88 -27.17 33.51
N ALA A 790 -25.61 -27.61 32.48
CA ALA A 790 -26.52 -28.74 32.57
C ALA A 790 -25.79 -30.09 32.70
N LYS A 791 -26.47 -31.10 33.24
CA LYS A 791 -25.97 -32.49 33.29
C LYS A 791 -26.89 -33.42 32.50
N PHE A 792 -26.32 -34.36 31.75
CA PHE A 792 -27.07 -35.41 31.06
C PHE A 792 -27.04 -36.71 31.88
N VAL A 793 -28.19 -37.36 32.04
CA VAL A 793 -28.38 -38.57 32.87
C VAL A 793 -28.98 -39.73 32.08
#